data_AF-A0A953TNT3-F1
#
_entry.id   AF-A0A953TNT3-F1
#
_cell.length_a   1.000
_cell.length_b   1.000
_cell.length_c   1.000
_cell.angle_alpha   90.00
_cell.angle_beta   90.00
_cell.angle_gamma   90.00
#
_symmetry.space_group_name_H-M   'P 1'
#
loop_
_entity.id
_entity.type
_entity.pdbx_description
1 polymer ?
#
loop_
_entity_poly.entity_id
_entity_poly.type
_entity_poly.pdbx_seq_one_letter_code
_entity_poly.pdbx_strand_id
1 'polypeptide(L)'
;MAVSNLSFTQKLLRGLMLALLISAAYLYPFPQANLLYPAAIVLHVLGGILATLLLALLLWRLLRDGNSVWKAGWLLIGAGAALGILLVFKGTPHSEYRWLYAHIVVSVIGIGCLLAEFLGSRGWLSSNVAIRVVVCLAVLGVLSWAARYQRESRWLSRSVIKNQTLPPASMDGEGDGPSGAFFPSSAQVYGGQKIPSKFFMESESCKRCHEDIYKQWYSSAHHFSSFNNQWYRKSIEYMQDVVGTKPSKWCGGCHDPAVLYAGKMDTPIRQIVHTPEAQAGLGCMMCHAIADVKSTMGQADFYLEYPKLHELAASKNPVIRYLHDTLTKLNPEPHRRVFLKPFMRDQTAEFCSSCHKVHLDVPVNHYRWIRGFNEYDNWQASGVSGQGARSFYYRPKPQGCPDCHMPLEPSSDMGNVAGKVHSHRFPAANTALPTANEDADQLKVTENFLTSGALTVDIFALSPEREVKAGAVAQHEMSTAFAVGEEAEAKITPGEAGEVAPVTAPLDRVQPAVRRGDTVRVDVVVRTKRVGHFFPGGTVDAYDTWLELKGVDDKGQTIFWSGMVEDNGKGPVEKGAHFYRSLQVDGHGHPINKRNAWATRAVVYVRLIPPGAADTVHFRMKVPEKTGSKITLTARLCYRKFAWWGTQFSFRAIPDPAQPPHEVTPDHDDTRYILTNVVQADVSAKEAKVPDLPIVTVAENEVALNVLPATAPAPQPKTQLDREDWQRWNDYGIGLLLQGDLKAAQVAFEKITEIDPKNPDGWVNIGRAALQEGDVARTRVVLEKALAIDPKLARTNFFYGALMKATGDYDQAAEHLQIVLAEYPRDRVALNNLGRVLFLERKYADAIKVLQQVLAIDPEDLQAHYNLMLCYNGLGDEKMANEHQARYLRFKADEASQAITGPYRQLNPEDNNERQSIHEHVSVPLTVLGATSVAQNARTTKTHVGTAALGRGPQTARFSRAGVAGRPAGRSPAVVATTTPLGASK
;
A
#
# COMPACT_ATOMS: atom_id res chain seq x y z
N MET A 1 37.09 54.73 -37.28
CA MET A 1 36.43 55.87 -36.62
C MET A 1 35.08 56.11 -37.29
N ALA A 2 33.98 55.85 -36.58
CA ALA A 2 32.61 56.34 -36.85
C ALA A 2 31.70 55.86 -35.70
N VAL A 3 31.99 56.31 -34.47
CA VAL A 3 31.08 56.14 -33.34
C VAL A 3 30.39 57.49 -33.10
N SER A 4 29.44 57.85 -33.96
CA SER A 4 28.59 59.06 -33.83
C SER A 4 27.61 59.06 -35.01
N ASN A 5 26.28 58.96 -34.91
CA ASN A 5 25.31 59.04 -33.84
C ASN A 5 24.28 57.92 -34.08
N LEU A 6 24.27 56.87 -33.25
CA LEU A 6 23.14 55.93 -33.26
C LEU A 6 21.87 56.72 -32.95
N SER A 7 20.83 56.56 -33.78
CA SER A 7 19.52 57.17 -33.49
C SER A 7 19.05 56.71 -32.12
N PHE A 8 18.27 57.55 -31.43
CA PHE A 8 17.67 57.18 -30.14
C PHE A 8 16.99 55.80 -30.20
N THR A 9 16.29 55.51 -31.30
CA THR A 9 15.65 54.22 -31.57
C THR A 9 16.61 53.03 -31.66
N GLN A 10 17.80 53.20 -32.23
CA GLN A 10 18.82 52.14 -32.29
C GLN A 10 19.49 51.90 -30.94
N LYS A 11 19.73 52.97 -30.16
CA LYS A 11 20.24 52.84 -28.78
C LYS A 11 19.23 52.10 -27.89
N LEU A 12 17.95 52.46 -28.02
CA LEU A 12 16.84 51.81 -27.31
C LEU A 12 16.74 50.33 -27.66
N LEU A 13 16.76 49.96 -28.95
CA LEU A 13 16.71 48.55 -29.39
C LEU A 13 17.87 47.73 -28.81
N ARG A 14 19.10 48.26 -28.81
CA ARG A 14 20.26 47.58 -28.22
C ARG A 14 20.12 47.43 -26.70
N GLY A 15 19.62 48.45 -26.01
CA GLY A 15 19.34 48.39 -24.58
C GLY A 15 18.29 47.32 -24.24
N LEU A 16 17.21 47.26 -25.01
CA LEU A 16 16.17 46.23 -24.86
C LEU A 16 16.71 44.82 -25.12
N MET A 17 17.54 44.63 -26.15
CA MET A 17 18.18 43.33 -26.42
C MET A 17 19.06 42.87 -25.26
N LEU A 18 19.84 43.77 -24.65
CA LEU A 18 20.64 43.44 -23.48
C LEU A 18 19.76 43.08 -22.27
N ALA A 19 18.68 43.84 -22.03
CA ALA A 19 17.74 43.56 -20.95
C ALA A 19 17.02 42.21 -21.16
N LEU A 20 16.67 41.86 -22.40
CA LEU A 20 16.09 40.56 -22.77
C LEU A 20 17.06 39.41 -22.55
N LEU A 21 18.35 39.59 -22.88
CA LEU A 21 19.39 38.60 -22.62
C LEU A 21 19.57 38.37 -21.10
N ILE A 22 19.65 39.45 -20.31
CA ILE A 22 19.81 39.37 -18.86
C ILE A 22 18.60 38.69 -18.22
N SER A 23 17.39 39.09 -18.61
CA SER A 23 16.17 38.47 -18.09
C SER A 23 16.04 37.00 -18.51
N ALA A 24 16.42 36.62 -19.74
CA ALA A 24 16.47 35.21 -20.16
C ALA A 24 17.50 34.40 -19.33
N ALA A 25 18.67 34.98 -19.08
CA ALA A 25 19.72 34.39 -18.24
C ALA A 25 19.32 34.26 -16.77
N TYR A 26 18.26 34.96 -16.32
CA TYR A 26 17.65 34.74 -15.01
C TYR A 26 16.49 33.73 -15.06
N LEU A 27 15.54 33.93 -15.98
CA LEU A 27 14.31 33.14 -16.09
C LEU A 27 14.57 31.66 -16.41
N TYR A 28 15.59 31.33 -17.21
CA TYR A 28 15.89 29.93 -17.52
C TYR A 28 16.54 29.19 -16.34
N PRO A 29 17.69 29.62 -15.77
CA PRO A 29 18.35 28.84 -14.73
C PRO A 29 17.71 28.91 -13.34
N PHE A 30 16.90 29.94 -13.04
CA PHE A 30 16.39 30.20 -11.69
C PHE A 30 14.86 30.26 -11.58
N PRO A 31 14.12 29.20 -11.94
CA PRO A 31 12.68 29.14 -11.72
C PRO A 31 12.38 29.23 -10.21
N GLN A 32 11.70 30.29 -9.79
CA GLN A 32 11.42 30.58 -8.38
C GLN A 32 9.94 30.94 -8.18
N ALA A 33 9.36 30.43 -7.10
CA ALA A 33 8.01 30.75 -6.66
C ALA A 33 8.04 31.97 -5.70
N ASN A 34 8.44 33.13 -6.22
CA ASN A 34 8.40 34.41 -5.52
C ASN A 34 7.80 35.49 -6.43
N LEU A 35 7.58 36.71 -5.93
CA LEU A 35 7.00 37.81 -6.73
C LEU A 35 7.98 38.42 -7.76
N LEU A 36 9.29 38.25 -7.57
CA LEU A 36 10.31 38.78 -8.49
C LEU A 36 10.29 38.05 -9.84
N TYR A 37 10.08 36.73 -9.80
CA TYR A 37 10.05 35.90 -10.99
C TYR A 37 8.94 36.27 -12.00
N PRO A 38 7.64 36.37 -11.62
CA PRO A 38 6.60 36.82 -12.53
C PRO A 38 6.80 38.26 -13.00
N ALA A 39 7.35 39.15 -12.17
CA ALA A 39 7.72 40.50 -12.62
C ALA A 39 8.78 40.46 -13.74
N ALA A 40 9.78 39.59 -13.62
CA ALA A 40 10.78 39.37 -14.66
C ALA A 40 10.16 38.79 -15.95
N ILE A 41 9.16 37.91 -15.86
CA ILE A 41 8.40 37.43 -17.02
C ILE A 41 7.71 38.59 -17.73
N VAL A 42 6.97 39.43 -17.00
CA VAL A 42 6.26 40.58 -17.57
C VAL A 42 7.23 41.52 -18.27
N LEU A 43 8.34 41.86 -17.62
CA LEU A 43 9.37 42.73 -18.20
C LEU A 43 9.99 42.12 -19.46
N HIS A 44 10.25 40.81 -19.47
CA HIS A 44 10.77 40.11 -20.64
C HIS A 44 9.78 40.13 -21.81
N VAL A 45 8.49 39.87 -21.54
CA VAL A 45 7.45 39.88 -22.57
C VAL A 45 7.22 41.28 -23.13
N LEU A 46 7.03 42.29 -22.27
CA LEU A 46 6.81 43.67 -22.70
C LEU A 46 8.03 44.23 -23.44
N GLY A 47 9.23 43.97 -22.93
CA GLY A 47 10.48 44.32 -23.59
C GLY A 47 10.63 43.63 -24.95
N GLY A 48 10.20 42.37 -25.05
CA GLY A 48 10.22 41.57 -26.28
C GLY A 48 9.26 42.12 -27.34
N ILE A 49 8.03 42.47 -26.95
CA ILE A 49 7.04 43.10 -27.84
C ILE A 49 7.58 44.44 -28.36
N LEU A 50 8.07 45.30 -27.48
CA LEU A 50 8.62 46.59 -27.86
C LEU A 50 9.85 46.45 -28.77
N ALA A 51 10.76 45.52 -28.45
CA ALA A 51 11.92 45.22 -29.28
C ALA A 51 11.50 44.69 -30.66
N THR A 52 10.45 43.87 -30.73
CA THR A 52 9.89 43.34 -31.99
C THR A 52 9.34 44.45 -32.87
N LEU A 53 8.56 45.38 -32.30
CA LEU A 53 8.01 46.53 -33.02
C LEU A 53 9.13 47.44 -33.55
N LEU A 54 10.12 47.75 -32.71
CA LEU A 54 11.28 48.55 -33.11
C LEU A 54 12.12 47.84 -34.17
N LEU A 55 12.32 46.53 -34.04
CA LEU A 55 13.03 45.72 -35.02
C LEU A 55 12.31 45.76 -36.36
N ALA A 56 10.98 45.59 -36.41
CA ALA A 56 10.20 45.67 -37.65
C ALA A 56 10.38 47.02 -38.37
N LEU A 57 10.44 48.14 -37.64
CA LEU A 57 10.69 49.48 -38.19
C LEU A 57 12.12 49.68 -38.69
N LEU A 58 13.10 49.04 -38.04
CA LEU A 58 14.54 49.21 -38.31
C LEU A 58 15.14 48.11 -39.19
N LEU A 59 14.43 47.00 -39.43
CA LEU A 59 14.99 45.77 -40.03
C LEU A 59 15.61 46.05 -41.39
N TRP A 60 14.90 46.77 -42.26
CA TRP A 60 15.42 47.15 -43.58
C TRP A 60 16.72 47.95 -43.50
N ARG A 61 16.82 48.89 -42.55
CA ARG A 61 18.04 49.69 -42.33
C ARG A 61 19.18 48.84 -41.77
N LEU A 62 18.88 47.92 -40.86
CA LEU A 62 19.87 47.01 -40.25
C LEU A 62 20.44 46.00 -41.27
N LEU A 63 19.66 45.64 -42.28
CA LEU A 63 20.05 44.69 -43.33
C LEU A 63 20.77 45.34 -44.53
N ARG A 64 20.61 46.64 -44.75
CA ARG A 64 21.15 47.36 -45.91
C ARG A 64 22.68 47.48 -45.87
N ASP A 65 23.24 47.87 -44.73
CA ASP A 65 24.64 48.32 -44.63
C ASP A 65 25.57 47.34 -43.88
N GLY A 66 25.10 46.13 -43.54
CA GLY A 66 25.85 45.13 -42.77
C GLY A 66 26.45 44.00 -43.61
N ASN A 67 27.39 43.25 -43.04
CA ASN A 67 27.94 42.04 -43.66
C ASN A 67 27.01 40.81 -43.51
N SER A 68 27.34 39.69 -44.15
CA SER A 68 26.46 38.51 -44.17
C SER A 68 26.14 37.93 -42.78
N VAL A 69 27.10 37.94 -41.84
CA VAL A 69 26.90 37.43 -40.47
C VAL A 69 26.03 38.37 -39.64
N TRP A 70 26.21 39.69 -39.81
CA TRP A 70 25.33 40.69 -39.22
C TRP A 70 23.89 40.55 -39.70
N LYS A 71 23.68 40.39 -41.01
CA LYS A 71 22.36 40.16 -41.61
C LYS A 71 21.73 38.89 -41.06
N ALA A 72 22.48 37.78 -41.03
CA ALA A 72 22.03 36.51 -40.47
C ALA A 72 21.64 36.65 -38.99
N GLY A 73 22.44 37.36 -38.18
CA GLY A 73 22.16 37.65 -36.78
C GLY A 73 20.79 38.33 -36.59
N TRP A 74 20.54 39.44 -37.30
CA TRP A 74 19.25 40.15 -37.17
C TRP A 74 18.06 39.38 -37.74
N LEU A 75 18.24 38.61 -38.82
CA LEU A 75 17.19 37.73 -39.34
C LEU A 75 16.81 36.64 -38.33
N LEU A 76 17.80 36.04 -37.68
CA LEU A 76 17.57 35.05 -36.62
C LEU A 76 16.90 35.69 -35.40
N ILE A 77 17.32 36.89 -34.97
CA ILE A 77 16.61 37.62 -33.90
C ILE A 77 15.16 37.93 -34.31
N GLY A 78 14.90 38.30 -35.57
CA GLY A 78 13.56 38.51 -36.09
C GLY A 78 12.70 37.23 -36.07
N ALA A 79 13.28 36.10 -36.47
CA ALA A 79 12.62 34.79 -36.38
C ALA A 79 12.35 34.39 -34.92
N GLY A 80 13.31 34.60 -34.03
CA GLY A 80 13.16 34.42 -32.59
C GLY A 80 12.04 35.30 -32.03
N ALA A 81 11.97 36.57 -32.43
CA ALA A 81 10.92 37.50 -32.03
C ALA A 81 9.52 37.05 -32.49
N ALA A 82 9.39 36.59 -33.75
CA ALA A 82 8.13 36.03 -34.26
C ALA A 82 7.68 34.80 -33.45
N LEU A 83 8.61 33.89 -33.13
CA LEU A 83 8.34 32.77 -32.23
C LEU A 83 7.97 33.23 -30.82
N GLY A 84 8.60 34.29 -30.31
CA GLY A 84 8.28 34.91 -29.03
C GLY A 84 6.83 35.43 -28.98
N ILE A 85 6.40 36.15 -30.03
CA ILE A 85 5.02 36.62 -30.15
C ILE A 85 4.04 35.44 -30.22
N LEU A 86 4.36 34.37 -30.97
CA LEU A 86 3.55 33.15 -30.99
C LEU A 86 3.38 32.56 -29.58
N LEU A 87 4.47 32.53 -28.79
CA LEU A 87 4.47 32.02 -27.41
C LEU A 87 3.70 32.92 -26.43
N VAL A 88 3.56 34.22 -26.70
CA VAL A 88 2.71 35.10 -25.89
C VAL A 88 1.24 34.66 -25.96
N PHE A 89 0.78 34.17 -27.12
CA PHE A 89 -0.59 33.68 -27.30
C PHE A 89 -0.77 32.22 -26.89
N LYS A 90 0.19 31.36 -27.25
CA LYS A 90 0.12 29.92 -26.94
C LYS A 90 0.47 29.58 -25.51
N GLY A 91 1.28 30.41 -24.85
CA GLY A 91 1.99 30.05 -23.63
C GLY A 91 3.12 29.05 -23.92
N THR A 92 3.67 28.49 -22.85
CA THR A 92 4.74 27.50 -22.86
C THR A 92 4.41 26.20 -22.07
N PRO A 93 3.18 25.64 -22.16
CA PRO A 93 2.91 24.33 -21.57
C PRO A 93 3.80 23.25 -22.22
N HIS A 94 3.90 22.08 -21.58
CA HIS A 94 4.81 21.01 -22.00
C HIS A 94 4.61 20.58 -23.46
N SER A 95 3.37 20.55 -23.94
CA SER A 95 3.00 20.26 -25.33
C SER A 95 3.59 21.26 -26.35
N GLU A 96 3.90 22.49 -25.94
CA GLU A 96 4.41 23.56 -26.79
C GLU A 96 5.93 23.80 -26.60
N TYR A 97 6.62 22.96 -25.81
CA TYR A 97 8.07 23.11 -25.54
C TYR A 97 8.93 23.22 -26.80
N ARG A 98 8.55 22.56 -27.90
CA ARG A 98 9.26 22.69 -29.19
C ARG A 98 9.37 24.15 -29.66
N TRP A 99 8.34 24.96 -29.45
CA TRP A 99 8.33 26.38 -29.85
C TRP A 99 9.15 27.22 -28.88
N LEU A 100 9.08 26.92 -27.58
CA LEU A 100 9.92 27.58 -26.57
C LEU A 100 11.41 27.35 -26.87
N TYR A 101 11.82 26.09 -27.08
CA TYR A 101 13.21 25.77 -27.38
C TYR A 101 13.63 26.30 -28.75
N ALA A 102 12.74 26.33 -29.75
CA ALA A 102 13.02 26.99 -31.03
C ALA A 102 13.29 28.50 -30.83
N HIS A 103 12.44 29.20 -30.06
CA HIS A 103 12.64 30.61 -29.71
C HIS A 103 14.01 30.83 -29.04
N ILE A 104 14.35 30.00 -28.04
CA ILE A 104 15.62 30.11 -27.30
C ILE A 104 16.81 29.86 -28.24
N VAL A 105 16.82 28.74 -28.97
CA VAL A 105 17.94 28.33 -29.83
C VAL A 105 18.18 29.35 -30.94
N VAL A 106 17.11 29.77 -31.63
CA VAL A 106 17.21 30.76 -32.71
C VAL A 106 17.72 32.11 -32.17
N SER A 107 17.24 32.54 -31.00
CA SER A 107 17.69 33.79 -30.38
C SER A 107 19.15 33.73 -29.92
N VAL A 108 19.59 32.60 -29.33
CA VAL A 108 20.97 32.39 -28.90
C VAL A 108 21.93 32.38 -30.10
N ILE A 109 21.58 31.71 -31.20
CA ILE A 109 22.39 31.73 -32.42
C ILE A 109 22.44 33.14 -33.00
N GLY A 110 21.31 33.85 -33.05
CA GLY A 110 21.24 35.24 -33.49
C GLY A 110 22.15 36.16 -32.67
N ILE A 111 22.11 36.05 -31.33
CA ILE A 111 23.00 36.78 -30.42
C ILE A 111 24.47 36.40 -30.66
N GLY A 112 24.78 35.11 -30.85
CA GLY A 112 26.13 34.63 -31.15
C GLY A 112 26.71 35.25 -32.41
N CYS A 113 25.93 35.34 -33.49
CA CYS A 113 26.33 36.01 -34.72
C CYS A 113 26.58 37.51 -34.52
N LEU A 114 25.70 38.20 -33.78
CA LEU A 114 25.84 39.63 -33.49
C LEU A 114 27.05 39.93 -32.58
N LEU A 115 27.31 39.07 -31.58
CA LEU A 115 28.48 39.16 -30.71
C LEU A 115 29.78 38.90 -31.48
N ALA A 116 29.80 37.88 -32.34
CA ALA A 116 30.97 37.57 -33.18
C ALA A 116 31.34 38.75 -34.09
N GLU A 117 30.35 39.45 -34.63
CA GLU A 117 30.57 40.65 -35.43
C GLU A 117 31.03 41.83 -34.58
N PHE A 118 30.39 42.07 -33.43
CA PHE A 118 30.77 43.14 -32.51
C PHE A 118 32.22 42.99 -32.02
N LEU A 119 32.60 41.79 -31.57
CA LEU A 119 33.96 41.50 -31.08
C LEU A 119 34.99 41.57 -32.21
N GLY A 120 34.62 41.16 -33.43
CA GLY A 120 35.44 41.34 -34.62
C GLY A 120 35.69 42.81 -34.96
N SER A 121 34.65 43.65 -34.91
CA SER A 121 34.76 45.10 -35.19
C SER A 121 35.63 45.87 -34.19
N ARG A 122 35.82 45.30 -32.99
CA ARG A 122 36.70 45.82 -31.92
C ARG A 122 38.12 45.27 -31.98
N GLY A 123 38.39 44.29 -32.85
CA GLY A 123 39.68 43.60 -32.95
C GLY A 123 39.98 42.63 -31.80
N TRP A 124 38.96 42.21 -31.04
CA TRP A 124 39.14 41.38 -29.84
C TRP A 124 39.20 39.87 -30.10
N LEU A 125 38.84 39.44 -31.31
CA LEU A 125 38.85 38.03 -31.75
C LEU A 125 39.42 37.94 -33.17
N SER A 126 39.71 36.70 -33.62
CA SER A 126 40.27 36.38 -34.94
C SER A 126 39.67 37.20 -36.08
N SER A 127 40.49 37.56 -37.07
CA SER A 127 40.03 38.18 -38.32
C SER A 127 39.12 37.24 -39.12
N ASN A 128 39.23 35.93 -38.92
CA ASN A 128 38.39 34.92 -39.57
C ASN A 128 36.99 34.86 -38.93
N VAL A 129 36.00 35.29 -39.72
CA VAL A 129 34.58 35.35 -39.32
C VAL A 129 34.04 33.98 -38.86
N ALA A 130 34.41 32.89 -39.54
CA ALA A 130 33.94 31.54 -39.18
C ALA A 130 34.46 31.13 -37.80
N ILE A 131 35.74 31.41 -37.51
CA ILE A 131 36.34 31.14 -36.20
C ILE A 131 35.64 31.97 -35.13
N ARG A 132 35.36 33.26 -35.36
CA ARG A 132 34.64 34.10 -34.39
C ARG A 132 33.26 33.56 -34.06
N VAL A 133 32.48 33.21 -35.08
CA VAL A 133 31.12 32.66 -34.90
C VAL A 133 31.18 31.35 -34.12
N VAL A 134 32.09 30.43 -34.48
CA VAL A 134 32.28 29.16 -33.76
C VAL A 134 32.65 29.39 -32.30
N VAL A 135 33.60 30.29 -32.02
CA VAL A 135 34.01 30.62 -30.64
C VAL A 135 32.85 31.19 -29.84
N CYS A 136 32.12 32.18 -30.38
CA CYS A 136 30.97 32.77 -29.69
C CYS A 136 29.86 31.75 -29.43
N LEU A 137 29.54 30.89 -30.40
CA LEU A 137 28.54 29.84 -30.24
C LEU A 137 29.01 28.76 -29.26
N ALA A 138 30.30 28.40 -29.25
CA ALA A 138 30.86 27.46 -28.29
C ALA A 138 30.76 28.00 -26.86
N VAL A 139 31.13 29.26 -26.64
CA VAL A 139 30.98 29.92 -25.32
C VAL A 139 29.52 29.96 -24.89
N LEU A 140 28.60 30.38 -25.77
CA LEU A 140 27.17 30.38 -25.46
C LEU A 140 26.62 28.96 -25.22
N GLY A 141 27.16 27.96 -25.91
CA GLY A 141 26.85 26.54 -25.69
C GLY A 141 27.27 26.07 -24.30
N VAL A 142 28.49 26.39 -23.86
CA VAL A 142 28.98 26.09 -22.51
C VAL A 142 28.15 26.81 -21.45
N LEU A 143 27.84 28.10 -21.64
CA LEU A 143 26.99 28.87 -20.72
C LEU A 143 25.57 28.30 -20.65
N SER A 144 25.00 27.87 -21.77
CA SER A 144 23.67 27.24 -21.83
C SER A 144 23.66 25.88 -21.12
N TRP A 145 24.72 25.09 -21.30
CA TRP A 145 24.90 23.84 -20.57
C TRP A 145 25.05 24.08 -19.06
N ALA A 146 25.86 25.05 -18.64
CA ALA A 146 26.03 25.41 -17.24
C ALA A 146 24.71 25.92 -16.62
N ALA A 147 23.94 26.74 -17.36
CA ALA A 147 22.62 27.19 -16.94
C ALA A 147 21.64 26.02 -16.77
N ARG A 148 21.63 25.06 -17.71
CA ARG A 148 20.82 23.83 -17.60
C ARG A 148 21.26 22.96 -16.43
N TYR A 149 22.55 22.77 -16.24
CA TYR A 149 23.09 22.00 -15.12
C TYR A 149 22.68 22.64 -13.79
N GLN A 150 22.84 23.96 -13.64
CA GLN A 150 22.42 24.70 -12.45
C GLN A 150 20.91 24.61 -12.21
N ARG A 151 20.12 24.69 -13.30
CA ARG A 151 18.67 24.55 -13.28
C ARG A 151 18.23 23.19 -12.76
N GLU A 152 18.80 22.11 -13.26
CA GLU A 152 18.36 20.75 -12.92
C GLU A 152 18.94 20.28 -11.57
N SER A 153 20.24 20.45 -11.34
CA SER A 153 20.92 20.01 -10.11
C SER A 153 20.28 20.57 -8.85
N ARG A 154 19.99 21.88 -8.79
CA ARG A 154 19.33 22.52 -7.65
C ARG A 154 17.95 21.94 -7.32
N TRP A 155 17.23 21.47 -8.33
CA TRP A 155 15.90 20.93 -8.14
C TRP A 155 15.95 19.46 -7.73
N LEU A 156 16.75 18.65 -8.44
CA LEU A 156 16.93 17.23 -8.15
C LEU A 156 17.55 16.98 -6.77
N SER A 157 18.41 17.86 -6.28
CA SER A 157 19.08 17.68 -4.99
C SER A 157 18.27 18.13 -3.77
N ARG A 158 17.12 18.82 -3.95
CA ARG A 158 16.44 19.53 -2.85
C ARG A 158 15.60 18.62 -1.95
N SER A 159 15.17 17.46 -2.45
CA SER A 159 14.22 16.59 -1.73
C SER A 159 14.40 15.12 -2.14
N VAL A 160 15.46 14.48 -1.62
CA VAL A 160 15.67 13.03 -1.74
C VAL A 160 15.18 12.37 -0.45
N ILE A 161 14.30 11.38 -0.57
CA ILE A 161 13.79 10.65 0.60
C ILE A 161 14.91 9.76 1.13
N LYS A 162 15.23 9.91 2.42
CA LYS A 162 16.28 9.13 3.09
C LYS A 162 15.81 8.70 4.46
N ASN A 163 15.78 7.40 4.65
CA ASN A 163 15.47 6.77 5.92
C ASN A 163 16.54 7.03 6.98
N GLN A 164 16.08 7.23 8.22
CA GLN A 164 16.95 7.27 9.38
C GLN A 164 17.23 5.83 9.82
N THR A 165 18.51 5.46 9.95
CA THR A 165 18.91 4.11 10.39
C THR A 165 18.73 3.89 11.89
N LEU A 166 18.24 4.89 12.61
CA LEU A 166 17.97 4.82 14.03
C LEU A 166 16.65 5.56 14.30
N PRO A 167 15.49 4.97 13.95
CA PRO A 167 14.19 5.61 14.15
C PRO A 167 13.92 5.87 15.64
N PRO A 168 12.89 6.64 16.02
CA PRO A 168 12.54 6.81 17.43
C PRO A 168 12.30 5.48 18.18
N ALA A 169 12.65 5.40 19.45
CA ALA A 169 12.41 4.21 20.28
C ALA A 169 10.96 4.07 20.76
N SER A 170 10.14 5.11 20.57
CA SER A 170 8.69 5.12 20.78
C SER A 170 8.05 6.16 19.87
N MET A 171 6.72 6.12 19.73
CA MET A 171 5.97 7.10 18.93
C MET A 171 6.10 8.53 19.48
N ASP A 172 6.46 8.71 20.75
CA ASP A 172 6.71 10.03 21.34
C ASP A 172 7.90 10.79 20.70
N GLY A 173 8.81 10.07 20.04
CA GLY A 173 9.90 10.70 19.27
C GLY A 173 9.58 10.90 17.79
N GLU A 174 8.37 10.57 17.34
CA GLU A 174 7.92 10.81 15.96
C GLU A 174 7.24 12.19 15.82
N GLY A 175 7.30 12.75 14.61
CA GLY A 175 6.71 14.07 14.33
C GLY A 175 7.23 15.17 15.26
N ASP A 176 6.31 15.91 15.87
CA ASP A 176 6.59 16.94 16.88
C ASP A 176 6.50 16.42 18.33
N GLY A 177 6.34 15.10 18.53
CA GLY A 177 6.18 14.45 19.84
C GLY A 177 4.92 14.86 20.62
N PRO A 178 4.77 14.45 21.89
CA PRO A 178 3.52 14.61 22.66
C PRO A 178 3.00 16.04 22.86
N SER A 179 3.87 17.04 22.73
CA SER A 179 3.53 18.48 22.80
C SER A 179 3.18 19.08 21.44
N GLY A 180 3.39 18.35 20.34
CA GLY A 180 3.08 18.74 18.99
C GLY A 180 1.58 18.91 18.73
N ALA A 181 1.21 19.87 17.89
CA ALA A 181 -0.18 20.18 17.59
C ALA A 181 -0.93 19.01 16.92
N PHE A 182 -0.21 18.18 16.16
CA PHE A 182 -0.77 17.11 15.34
C PHE A 182 -0.53 15.71 15.92
N PHE A 183 0.23 15.59 17.00
CA PHE A 183 0.52 14.31 17.64
C PHE A 183 -0.77 13.58 18.06
N PRO A 184 -0.90 12.25 17.83
CA PRO A 184 0.14 11.29 17.42
C PRO A 184 0.32 11.06 15.91
N SER A 185 -0.09 12.00 15.05
CA SER A 185 0.38 12.01 13.65
C SER A 185 1.86 12.38 13.60
N SER A 186 2.62 11.73 12.70
CA SER A 186 4.02 12.07 12.44
C SER A 186 4.16 13.27 11.50
N ALA A 187 3.05 13.85 11.03
CA ALA A 187 3.05 15.01 10.16
C ALA A 187 3.58 16.27 10.86
N GLN A 188 4.35 17.05 10.11
CA GLN A 188 4.89 18.34 10.57
C GLN A 188 4.65 19.43 9.52
N VAL A 189 4.61 20.68 9.99
CA VAL A 189 4.49 21.86 9.11
C VAL A 189 5.73 22.73 9.29
N TYR A 190 6.32 23.18 8.19
CA TYR A 190 7.45 24.11 8.24
C TYR A 190 7.08 25.38 9.03
N GLY A 191 7.93 25.72 10.01
CA GLY A 191 7.70 26.85 10.91
C GLY A 191 6.72 26.58 12.06
N GLY A 192 6.20 25.36 12.19
CA GLY A 192 5.34 24.94 13.31
C GLY A 192 3.94 25.60 13.34
N GLN A 193 3.54 26.25 12.25
CA GLN A 193 2.26 26.97 12.18
C GLN A 193 1.13 26.08 11.69
N LYS A 194 -0.10 26.37 12.14
CA LYS A 194 -1.31 25.77 11.58
C LYS A 194 -1.51 26.23 10.13
N ILE A 195 -2.00 25.34 9.28
CA ILE A 195 -2.38 25.67 7.90
C ILE A 195 -3.90 25.86 7.85
N PRO A 196 -4.42 26.99 7.33
CA PRO A 196 -5.86 27.21 7.26
C PRO A 196 -6.59 26.13 6.45
N SER A 197 -7.76 25.67 6.91
CA SER A 197 -8.56 24.63 6.23
C SER A 197 -8.78 24.94 4.75
N LYS A 198 -9.02 26.22 4.43
CA LYS A 198 -9.25 26.73 3.07
C LYS A 198 -8.18 26.26 2.08
N PHE A 199 -6.91 26.23 2.48
CA PHE A 199 -5.79 25.78 1.62
C PHE A 199 -6.00 24.38 1.04
N PHE A 200 -6.57 23.46 1.82
CA PHE A 200 -6.81 22.08 1.41
C PHE A 200 -8.11 21.89 0.63
N MET A 201 -9.00 22.89 0.66
CA MET A 201 -10.35 22.80 0.09
C MET A 201 -10.44 23.41 -1.32
N GLU A 202 -9.37 24.01 -1.82
CA GLU A 202 -9.36 24.79 -3.06
C GLU A 202 -8.97 24.01 -4.33
N SER A 203 -9.19 22.68 -4.34
CA SER A 203 -8.94 21.82 -5.51
C SER A 203 -9.64 22.31 -6.79
N GLU A 204 -10.81 22.95 -6.68
CA GLU A 204 -11.53 23.52 -7.82
C GLU A 204 -10.71 24.60 -8.56
N SER A 205 -9.80 25.28 -7.86
CA SER A 205 -8.90 26.25 -8.50
C SER A 205 -7.98 25.60 -9.54
N CYS A 206 -7.63 24.32 -9.36
CA CYS A 206 -6.79 23.54 -10.29
C CYS A 206 -7.53 23.16 -11.57
N LYS A 207 -8.86 22.98 -11.50
CA LYS A 207 -9.73 22.57 -12.62
C LYS A 207 -9.57 23.45 -13.87
N ARG A 208 -9.20 24.72 -13.71
CA ARG A 208 -9.02 25.67 -14.83
C ARG A 208 -7.95 25.26 -15.84
N CYS A 209 -6.95 24.49 -15.42
CA CYS A 209 -5.88 23.97 -16.28
C CYS A 209 -5.75 22.43 -16.24
N HIS A 210 -6.40 21.81 -15.24
CA HIS A 210 -6.35 20.38 -14.93
C HIS A 210 -7.77 19.81 -14.74
N GLU A 211 -8.63 19.98 -15.75
CA GLU A 211 -10.03 19.61 -15.66
C GLU A 211 -10.22 18.09 -15.61
N ASP A 212 -9.48 17.36 -16.44
CA ASP A 212 -9.57 15.90 -16.51
C ASP A 212 -9.07 15.28 -15.20
N ILE A 213 -7.90 15.72 -14.70
CA ILE A 213 -7.35 15.31 -13.41
C ILE A 213 -8.31 15.64 -12.26
N TYR A 214 -8.92 16.82 -12.26
CA TYR A 214 -9.89 17.20 -11.23
C TYR A 214 -11.09 16.25 -11.21
N LYS A 215 -11.66 15.93 -12.38
CA LYS A 215 -12.79 14.99 -12.49
C LYS A 215 -12.41 13.58 -12.02
N GLN A 216 -11.22 13.12 -12.40
CA GLN A 216 -10.68 11.83 -11.93
C GLN A 216 -10.54 11.79 -10.40
N TRP A 217 -9.93 12.82 -9.81
CA TRP A 217 -9.74 12.96 -8.37
C TRP A 217 -11.06 13.03 -7.61
N TYR A 218 -12.04 13.79 -8.11
CA TYR A 218 -13.32 14.01 -7.45
C TYR A 218 -14.09 12.70 -7.23
N SER A 219 -13.97 11.73 -8.13
CA SER A 219 -14.55 10.39 -7.96
C SER A 219 -13.70 9.43 -7.11
N SER A 220 -12.47 9.81 -6.74
CA SER A 220 -11.50 8.90 -6.13
C SER A 220 -11.71 8.67 -4.64
N ALA A 221 -11.16 7.56 -4.12
CA ALA A 221 -11.13 7.29 -2.68
C ALA A 221 -10.32 8.34 -1.88
N HIS A 222 -9.42 9.10 -2.52
CA HIS A 222 -8.73 10.22 -1.88
C HIS A 222 -9.67 11.40 -1.64
N HIS A 223 -10.57 11.71 -2.57
CA HIS A 223 -11.60 12.72 -2.30
C HIS A 223 -12.53 12.26 -1.17
N PHE A 224 -12.90 10.98 -1.15
CA PHE A 224 -13.74 10.36 -0.12
C PHE A 224 -12.95 9.78 1.07
N SER A 225 -11.81 10.39 1.44
CA SER A 225 -10.97 9.89 2.53
C SER A 225 -11.42 10.36 3.92
N SER A 226 -12.14 11.47 4.02
CA SER A 226 -12.50 12.13 5.28
C SER A 226 -13.92 11.73 5.70
N PHE A 227 -14.59 12.58 6.48
CA PHE A 227 -15.94 12.36 6.98
C PHE A 227 -17.04 12.44 5.90
N ASN A 228 -16.69 12.57 4.63
CA ASN A 228 -17.56 12.31 3.47
C ASN A 228 -17.63 10.82 3.09
N ASN A 229 -17.06 9.95 3.93
CA ASN A 229 -17.13 8.50 3.84
C ASN A 229 -17.71 7.93 5.13
N GLN A 230 -18.87 7.26 5.05
CA GLN A 230 -19.61 6.79 6.22
C GLN A 230 -18.85 5.76 7.08
N TRP A 231 -18.11 4.83 6.45
CA TRP A 231 -17.35 3.83 7.19
C TRP A 231 -16.19 4.46 7.98
N TYR A 232 -15.48 5.40 7.37
CA TYR A 232 -14.44 6.16 8.06
C TYR A 232 -15.03 7.03 9.17
N ARG A 233 -16.08 7.80 8.85
CA ARG A 233 -16.80 8.63 9.83
C ARG A 233 -17.20 7.84 11.07
N LYS A 234 -17.84 6.68 10.91
CA LYS A 234 -18.24 5.87 12.06
C LYS A 234 -17.10 5.27 12.85
N SER A 235 -16.01 4.87 12.19
CA SER A 235 -14.81 4.42 12.89
C SER A 235 -14.22 5.53 13.77
N ILE A 236 -14.14 6.77 13.27
CA ILE A 236 -13.62 7.91 14.04
C ILE A 236 -14.59 8.37 15.13
N GLU A 237 -15.90 8.46 14.85
CA GLU A 237 -16.89 8.79 15.87
C GLU A 237 -16.81 7.77 17.02
N TYR A 238 -16.77 6.48 16.70
CA TYR A 238 -16.62 5.43 17.70
C TYR A 238 -15.29 5.51 18.45
N MET A 239 -14.18 5.78 17.77
CA MET A 239 -12.88 6.00 18.41
C MET A 239 -12.94 7.16 19.41
N GLN A 240 -13.51 8.30 19.01
CA GLN A 240 -13.58 9.49 19.86
C GLN A 240 -14.53 9.31 21.04
N ASP A 241 -15.61 8.55 20.86
CA ASP A 241 -16.55 8.21 21.92
C ASP A 241 -15.90 7.32 22.99
N VAL A 242 -14.89 6.49 22.63
CA VAL A 242 -14.23 5.54 23.55
C VAL A 242 -12.90 6.07 24.12
N VAL A 243 -12.00 6.55 23.27
CA VAL A 243 -10.61 6.94 23.64
C VAL A 243 -10.31 8.43 23.44
N GLY A 244 -11.33 9.24 23.13
CA GLY A 244 -11.22 10.68 22.99
C GLY A 244 -10.63 11.16 21.66
N THR A 245 -10.51 12.48 21.51
CA THR A 245 -10.14 13.12 20.24
C THR A 245 -8.65 13.01 19.91
N LYS A 246 -7.77 13.01 20.92
CA LYS A 246 -6.32 13.02 20.71
C LYS A 246 -5.82 11.83 19.86
N PRO A 247 -6.17 10.56 20.17
CA PRO A 247 -5.77 9.43 19.31
C PRO A 247 -6.22 9.56 17.86
N SER A 248 -7.38 10.15 17.58
CA SER A 248 -7.91 10.28 16.20
C SER A 248 -7.05 11.16 15.27
N LYS A 249 -6.17 12.02 15.82
CA LYS A 249 -5.20 12.80 15.02
C LYS A 249 -4.24 11.89 14.25
N TRP A 250 -4.00 10.67 14.72
CA TRP A 250 -3.28 9.61 14.00
C TRP A 250 -3.90 9.36 12.62
N CYS A 251 -5.23 9.21 12.54
CA CYS A 251 -5.93 9.06 11.26
C CYS A 251 -5.85 10.35 10.43
N GLY A 252 -6.02 11.50 11.10
CA GLY A 252 -6.12 12.81 10.46
C GLY A 252 -4.89 13.22 9.64
N GLY A 253 -3.70 12.68 9.96
CA GLY A 253 -2.47 12.93 9.20
C GLY A 253 -2.59 12.51 7.74
N CYS A 254 -3.29 11.40 7.50
CA CYS A 254 -3.48 10.79 6.19
C CYS A 254 -4.88 11.04 5.61
N HIS A 255 -5.90 11.30 6.43
CA HIS A 255 -7.30 11.36 5.99
C HIS A 255 -7.90 12.76 5.98
N ASP A 256 -7.55 13.62 6.96
CA ASP A 256 -8.34 14.80 7.33
C ASP A 256 -7.51 16.10 7.32
N PRO A 257 -6.79 16.43 6.24
CA PRO A 257 -5.83 17.53 6.26
C PRO A 257 -6.47 18.90 6.57
N ALA A 258 -7.68 19.15 6.06
CA ALA A 258 -8.40 20.40 6.29
C ALA A 258 -8.84 20.58 7.77
N VAL A 259 -8.95 19.49 8.53
CA VAL A 259 -9.35 19.48 9.95
C VAL A 259 -8.11 19.45 10.85
N LEU A 260 -7.17 18.52 10.59
CA LEU A 260 -5.97 18.34 11.40
C LEU A 260 -5.06 19.56 11.36
N TYR A 261 -4.63 20.00 10.19
CA TYR A 261 -3.62 21.06 10.07
C TYR A 261 -4.15 22.45 10.44
N ALA A 262 -5.48 22.62 10.43
CA ALA A 262 -6.16 23.79 10.97
C ALA A 262 -6.32 23.74 12.50
N GLY A 263 -5.94 22.63 13.14
CA GLY A 263 -6.06 22.40 14.58
C GLY A 263 -7.51 22.28 15.06
N LYS A 264 -8.40 21.75 14.22
CA LYS A 264 -9.82 21.51 14.54
C LYS A 264 -10.10 20.08 15.01
N MET A 265 -9.14 19.17 14.86
CA MET A 265 -9.27 17.76 15.25
C MET A 265 -9.36 17.56 16.78
N ASP A 266 -9.05 18.58 17.57
CA ASP A 266 -9.29 18.58 19.03
C ASP A 266 -10.79 18.64 19.38
N THR A 267 -11.62 19.13 18.46
CA THR A 267 -13.08 19.17 18.60
C THR A 267 -13.68 17.81 18.19
N PRO A 268 -14.61 17.24 18.98
CA PRO A 268 -15.30 16.01 18.60
C PRO A 268 -15.95 16.13 17.21
N ILE A 269 -15.70 15.16 16.35
CA ILE A 269 -16.12 15.21 14.93
C ILE A 269 -17.63 15.30 14.79
N ARG A 270 -18.41 14.65 15.66
CA ARG A 270 -19.88 14.78 15.70
C ARG A 270 -20.35 16.24 15.72
N GLN A 271 -19.57 17.15 16.28
CA GLN A 271 -19.90 18.59 16.36
C GLN A 271 -19.55 19.37 15.10
N ILE A 272 -18.61 18.89 14.27
CA ILE A 272 -18.08 19.61 13.10
C ILE A 272 -18.22 18.83 11.79
N VAL A 273 -18.82 17.65 11.80
CA VAL A 273 -18.91 16.75 10.64
C VAL A 273 -19.61 17.39 9.44
N HIS A 274 -20.58 18.26 9.69
CA HIS A 274 -21.34 18.98 8.66
C HIS A 274 -20.56 20.14 8.03
N THR A 275 -19.38 20.48 8.56
CA THR A 275 -18.57 21.59 8.03
C THR A 275 -17.91 21.21 6.70
N PRO A 276 -17.71 22.16 5.77
CA PRO A 276 -17.03 21.88 4.50
C PRO A 276 -15.62 21.30 4.65
N GLU A 277 -14.86 21.71 5.67
CA GLU A 277 -13.52 21.16 5.96
C GLU A 277 -13.56 19.69 6.36
N ALA A 278 -14.57 19.25 7.12
CA ALA A 278 -14.75 17.85 7.48
C ALA A 278 -15.10 16.98 6.26
N GLN A 279 -15.68 17.57 5.21
CA GLN A 279 -16.11 16.88 4.00
C GLN A 279 -15.10 16.95 2.85
N ALA A 280 -13.93 17.58 3.05
CA ALA A 280 -13.02 17.92 1.96
C ALA A 280 -12.17 16.74 1.43
N GLY A 281 -11.87 15.76 2.29
CA GLY A 281 -10.94 14.67 1.99
C GLY A 281 -9.51 15.14 1.68
N LEU A 282 -8.78 14.31 0.96
CA LEU A 282 -7.44 14.64 0.44
C LEU A 282 -7.56 15.47 -0.85
N GLY A 283 -7.61 16.79 -0.71
CA GLY A 283 -7.51 17.72 -1.84
C GLY A 283 -6.15 17.70 -2.56
N CYS A 284 -6.07 18.31 -3.75
CA CYS A 284 -4.84 18.36 -4.55
C CYS A 284 -3.64 18.91 -3.74
N MET A 285 -3.93 19.93 -2.93
CA MET A 285 -2.93 20.59 -2.10
C MET A 285 -2.38 19.71 -0.99
N MET A 286 -3.07 18.66 -0.57
CA MET A 286 -2.53 17.77 0.46
C MET A 286 -1.29 17.04 -0.06
N CYS A 287 -1.38 16.39 -1.23
CA CYS A 287 -0.25 15.69 -1.83
C CYS A 287 0.78 16.66 -2.41
N HIS A 288 0.33 17.68 -3.15
CA HIS A 288 1.24 18.56 -3.88
C HIS A 288 1.90 19.64 -3.02
N ALA A 289 1.49 19.83 -1.76
CA ALA A 289 2.18 20.70 -0.79
C ALA A 289 3.16 19.97 0.13
N ILE A 290 3.24 18.63 0.07
CA ILE A 290 4.33 17.90 0.74
C ILE A 290 5.65 18.39 0.17
N ALA A 291 6.47 18.95 1.04
CA ALA A 291 7.74 19.56 0.71
C ALA A 291 8.87 18.52 0.82
N ASP A 292 8.83 17.70 1.87
CA ASP A 292 9.79 16.62 2.10
C ASP A 292 9.10 15.41 2.75
N VAL A 293 9.46 14.21 2.34
CA VAL A 293 9.09 12.97 3.03
C VAL A 293 10.26 12.57 3.91
N LYS A 294 10.01 12.36 5.20
CA LYS A 294 11.05 12.16 6.19
C LYS A 294 11.58 10.72 6.20
N SER A 295 10.69 9.75 6.04
CA SER A 295 11.04 8.33 5.98
C SER A 295 9.93 7.49 5.34
N THR A 296 10.21 6.20 5.18
CA THR A 296 9.25 5.18 4.77
C THR A 296 8.55 4.51 5.95
N MET A 297 8.64 5.04 7.18
CA MET A 297 7.90 4.48 8.35
C MET A 297 6.40 4.72 8.26
N GLY A 298 5.96 5.64 7.40
CA GLY A 298 4.54 5.88 7.17
C GLY A 298 3.92 6.88 8.14
N GLN A 299 2.64 6.73 8.45
CA GLN A 299 1.94 7.51 9.48
C GLN A 299 2.02 9.06 9.31
N ALA A 300 1.92 9.50 8.07
CA ALA A 300 2.05 10.88 7.61
C ALA A 300 3.44 11.52 7.90
N ASP A 301 4.51 10.72 7.89
CA ASP A 301 5.88 11.19 8.17
C ASP A 301 6.48 12.06 7.04
N PHE A 302 5.96 13.29 6.91
CA PHE A 302 6.38 14.31 5.96
C PHE A 302 6.33 15.73 6.58
N TYR A 303 6.96 16.68 5.87
CA TYR A 303 6.79 18.11 6.09
C TYR A 303 5.85 18.72 5.04
N LEU A 304 4.87 19.48 5.50
CA LEU A 304 4.05 20.36 4.67
C LEU A 304 4.61 21.78 4.65
N GLU A 305 4.49 22.42 3.50
CA GLU A 305 4.76 23.85 3.34
C GLU A 305 3.47 24.59 2.96
N TYR A 306 3.23 25.77 3.56
CA TYR A 306 2.15 26.69 3.16
C TYR A 306 2.70 27.81 2.25
N PRO A 307 2.66 27.64 0.92
CA PRO A 307 3.16 28.65 0.00
C PRO A 307 2.19 29.84 -0.07
N LYS A 308 2.54 30.98 0.52
CA LYS A 308 1.69 32.20 0.54
C LYS A 308 1.18 32.65 -0.84
N LEU A 309 1.94 32.41 -1.92
CA LEU A 309 1.52 32.76 -3.28
C LEU A 309 0.32 31.95 -3.80
N HIS A 310 -0.03 30.84 -3.15
CA HIS A 310 -1.24 30.09 -3.47
C HIS A 310 -2.51 30.95 -3.40
N GLU A 311 -2.55 31.96 -2.53
CA GLU A 311 -3.70 32.88 -2.41
C GLU A 311 -3.99 33.63 -3.72
N LEU A 312 -2.99 33.85 -4.57
CA LEU A 312 -3.19 34.40 -5.92
C LEU A 312 -3.87 33.40 -6.84
N ALA A 313 -3.46 32.13 -6.78
CA ALA A 313 -4.03 31.04 -7.60
C ALA A 313 -5.49 30.74 -7.24
N ALA A 314 -5.79 30.82 -5.94
CA ALA A 314 -7.11 30.62 -5.36
C ALA A 314 -8.01 31.87 -5.37
N SER A 315 -7.49 33.02 -5.82
CA SER A 315 -8.24 34.27 -5.77
C SER A 315 -9.59 34.18 -6.50
N LYS A 316 -10.63 34.74 -5.85
CA LYS A 316 -11.96 34.92 -6.44
C LYS A 316 -12.05 36.15 -7.34
N ASN A 317 -11.05 37.05 -7.30
CA ASN A 317 -11.01 38.22 -8.16
C ASN A 317 -10.67 37.82 -9.61
N PRO A 318 -11.52 38.13 -10.60
CA PRO A 318 -11.34 37.69 -11.98
C PRO A 318 -10.07 38.26 -12.63
N VAL A 319 -9.67 39.49 -12.26
CA VAL A 319 -8.46 40.15 -12.80
C VAL A 319 -7.20 39.47 -12.26
N ILE A 320 -7.13 39.26 -10.94
CA ILE A 320 -5.99 38.57 -10.32
C ILE A 320 -5.84 37.16 -10.89
N ARG A 321 -6.96 36.44 -11.02
CA ARG A 321 -7.00 35.10 -11.59
C ARG A 321 -6.51 35.07 -13.03
N TYR A 322 -7.02 35.95 -13.88
CA TYR A 322 -6.60 36.05 -15.28
C TYR A 322 -5.09 36.33 -15.39
N LEU A 323 -4.58 37.27 -14.58
CA LEU A 323 -3.15 37.59 -14.54
C LEU A 323 -2.32 36.40 -14.07
N HIS A 324 -2.71 35.75 -12.96
CA HIS A 324 -2.05 34.55 -12.44
C HIS A 324 -1.99 33.44 -13.49
N ASP A 325 -3.12 33.11 -14.11
CA ASP A 325 -3.22 32.02 -15.08
C ASP A 325 -2.41 32.33 -16.35
N THR A 326 -2.44 33.59 -16.81
CA THR A 326 -1.64 34.04 -17.96
C THR A 326 -0.16 33.95 -17.67
N LEU A 327 0.30 34.43 -16.50
CA LEU A 327 1.71 34.38 -16.11
C LEU A 327 2.19 32.94 -15.95
N THR A 328 1.36 32.07 -15.38
CA THR A 328 1.65 30.63 -15.26
C THR A 328 1.77 29.98 -16.65
N LYS A 329 0.88 30.33 -17.59
CA LYS A 329 0.95 29.84 -18.98
C LYS A 329 2.20 30.35 -19.70
N LEU A 330 2.61 31.60 -19.48
CA LEU A 330 3.80 32.17 -20.10
C LEU A 330 5.09 31.46 -19.66
N ASN A 331 5.16 31.02 -18.40
CA ASN A 331 6.25 30.17 -17.91
C ASN A 331 5.79 29.25 -16.76
N PRO A 332 5.41 27.99 -17.04
CA PRO A 332 4.85 27.09 -16.05
C PRO A 332 5.90 26.44 -15.16
N GLU A 333 7.20 26.66 -15.38
CA GLU A 333 8.23 25.92 -14.65
C GLU A 333 8.20 26.14 -13.13
N PRO A 334 8.09 27.37 -12.59
CA PRO A 334 8.00 27.55 -11.14
C PRO A 334 6.80 26.81 -10.55
N HIS A 335 5.65 26.86 -11.23
CA HIS A 335 4.44 26.13 -10.85
C HIS A 335 4.71 24.61 -10.82
N ARG A 336 5.24 24.06 -11.91
CA ARG A 336 5.59 22.63 -12.01
C ARG A 336 6.52 22.18 -10.89
N ARG A 337 7.58 22.94 -10.59
CA ARG A 337 8.57 22.55 -9.56
C ARG A 337 8.03 22.61 -8.13
N VAL A 338 7.07 23.51 -7.87
CA VAL A 338 6.39 23.59 -6.58
C VAL A 338 5.46 22.41 -6.38
N PHE A 339 4.70 22.00 -7.39
CA PHE A 339 3.67 20.97 -7.23
C PHE A 339 4.16 19.56 -7.55
N LEU A 340 5.17 19.40 -8.40
CA LEU A 340 5.73 18.11 -8.77
C LEU A 340 7.20 18.06 -8.33
N LYS A 341 7.47 17.47 -7.16
CA LYS A 341 8.84 17.32 -6.63
C LYS A 341 9.54 16.10 -7.25
N PRO A 342 10.88 16.03 -7.26
CA PRO A 342 11.61 14.87 -7.81
C PRO A 342 11.16 13.54 -7.20
N PHE A 343 11.01 13.46 -5.88
CA PHE A 343 10.58 12.24 -5.20
C PHE A 343 9.20 11.73 -5.64
N MET A 344 8.30 12.60 -6.13
CA MET A 344 6.99 12.16 -6.64
C MET A 344 7.10 11.38 -7.95
N ARG A 345 8.25 11.46 -8.64
CA ARG A 345 8.54 10.78 -9.90
C ARG A 345 9.57 9.67 -9.76
N ASP A 346 10.64 9.94 -9.00
CA ASP A 346 11.82 9.08 -8.94
C ASP A 346 11.80 8.16 -7.70
N GLN A 347 11.03 8.53 -6.66
CA GLN A 347 10.88 7.80 -5.40
C GLN A 347 9.39 7.66 -5.04
N THR A 348 8.53 7.41 -6.03
CA THR A 348 7.07 7.50 -5.84
C THR A 348 6.56 6.46 -4.84
N ALA A 349 7.17 5.27 -4.76
CA ALA A 349 6.77 4.27 -3.79
C ALA A 349 7.08 4.72 -2.36
N GLU A 350 8.27 5.28 -2.12
CA GLU A 350 8.64 5.91 -0.85
C GLU A 350 7.71 7.10 -0.52
N PHE A 351 7.33 7.90 -1.52
CA PHE A 351 6.33 8.97 -1.34
C PHE A 351 4.97 8.43 -0.91
N CYS A 352 4.44 7.40 -1.59
CA CYS A 352 3.17 6.78 -1.22
C CYS A 352 3.22 6.11 0.15
N SER A 353 4.39 5.60 0.57
CA SER A 353 4.57 4.93 1.85
C SER A 353 4.21 5.82 3.05
N SER A 354 4.31 7.14 2.92
CA SER A 354 3.95 8.08 4.00
C SER A 354 2.52 7.92 4.49
N CYS A 355 1.60 7.44 3.64
CA CYS A 355 0.21 7.16 4.01
C CYS A 355 -0.18 5.68 3.80
N HIS A 356 0.55 4.95 2.95
CA HIS A 356 0.28 3.53 2.64
C HIS A 356 1.13 2.52 3.43
N LYS A 357 1.81 3.01 4.47
CA LYS A 357 2.38 2.21 5.56
C LYS A 357 1.92 2.85 6.86
N VAL A 358 1.43 2.04 7.79
CA VAL A 358 0.78 2.55 9.00
C VAL A 358 1.04 1.60 10.16
N HIS A 359 1.39 2.15 11.32
CA HIS A 359 1.49 1.46 12.61
C HIS A 359 0.71 2.22 13.67
N LEU A 360 0.22 1.48 14.67
CA LEU A 360 -0.32 2.05 15.90
C LEU A 360 0.68 1.79 17.01
N ASP A 361 0.75 2.68 17.99
CA ASP A 361 1.61 2.52 19.18
C ASP A 361 0.84 3.05 20.41
N VAL A 362 1.49 3.02 21.59
CA VAL A 362 0.88 3.34 22.89
C VAL A 362 0.00 4.61 22.90
N PRO A 363 0.39 5.75 22.28
CA PRO A 363 -0.45 6.95 22.26
C PRO A 363 -1.80 6.80 21.55
N VAL A 364 -1.97 5.76 20.74
CA VAL A 364 -3.17 5.48 19.94
C VAL A 364 -3.95 4.31 20.52
N ASN A 365 -3.25 3.21 20.86
CA ASN A 365 -3.88 1.94 21.23
C ASN A 365 -3.75 1.56 22.70
N HIS A 366 -3.01 2.34 23.51
CA HIS A 366 -2.76 2.09 24.93
C HIS A 366 -2.15 0.70 25.22
N TYR A 367 -1.39 0.16 24.26
CA TYR A 367 -0.86 -1.19 24.35
C TYR A 367 0.61 -1.28 23.94
N ARG A 368 0.91 -1.28 22.64
CA ARG A 368 2.27 -1.40 22.10
C ARG A 368 2.28 -1.07 20.61
N TRP A 369 3.46 -1.03 20.01
CA TRP A 369 3.58 -0.98 18.56
C TRP A 369 2.94 -2.21 17.91
N ILE A 370 2.02 -1.98 16.98
CA ILE A 370 1.40 -2.99 16.12
C ILE A 370 1.35 -2.46 14.68
N ARG A 371 1.59 -3.34 13.70
CA ARG A 371 1.41 -2.95 12.31
C ARG A 371 -0.08 -2.80 12.00
N GLY A 372 -0.47 -1.68 11.39
CA GLY A 372 -1.83 -1.38 10.96
C GLY A 372 -2.12 -1.72 9.49
N PHE A 373 -1.13 -1.57 8.61
CA PHE A 373 -0.99 -2.23 7.30
C PHE A 373 0.32 -1.78 6.64
N ASN A 374 0.79 -2.49 5.63
CA ASN A 374 2.09 -2.24 5.02
C ASN A 374 2.13 -2.61 3.53
N GLU A 375 1.96 -1.64 2.64
CA GLU A 375 2.10 -1.92 1.20
C GLU A 375 3.53 -1.74 0.71
N TYR A 376 4.27 -0.80 1.29
CA TYR A 376 5.59 -0.42 0.80
C TYR A 376 6.62 -1.54 0.98
N ASP A 377 6.79 -2.10 2.18
CA ASP A 377 7.85 -3.11 2.39
C ASP A 377 7.55 -4.42 1.66
N ASN A 378 6.25 -4.71 1.48
CA ASN A 378 5.77 -5.87 0.74
C ASN A 378 6.00 -5.70 -0.77
N TRP A 379 5.75 -4.50 -1.30
CA TRP A 379 6.18 -4.13 -2.65
C TRP A 379 7.69 -4.16 -2.79
N GLN A 380 8.43 -3.56 -1.87
CA GLN A 380 9.88 -3.46 -1.89
C GLN A 380 10.50 -4.86 -1.95
N ALA A 381 10.04 -5.82 -1.14
CA ALA A 381 10.55 -7.18 -1.15
C ALA A 381 10.07 -8.07 -2.32
N SER A 382 9.26 -7.54 -3.24
CA SER A 382 8.65 -8.33 -4.33
C SER A 382 9.49 -8.37 -5.62
N GLY A 383 9.19 -9.35 -6.47
CA GLY A 383 9.71 -9.43 -7.85
C GLY A 383 9.05 -8.42 -8.79
N VAL A 384 7.97 -7.77 -8.36
CA VAL A 384 7.30 -6.69 -9.10
C VAL A 384 8.07 -5.38 -8.99
N SER A 385 8.63 -5.06 -7.82
CA SER A 385 9.50 -3.88 -7.64
C SER A 385 10.87 -4.04 -8.30
N GLY A 386 11.24 -5.27 -8.64
CA GLY A 386 12.57 -5.62 -9.14
C GLY A 386 13.65 -5.58 -8.06
N GLN A 387 13.29 -5.55 -6.76
CA GLN A 387 14.27 -5.52 -5.67
C GLN A 387 14.32 -6.83 -4.88
N GLY A 388 13.32 -7.72 -4.99
CA GLY A 388 13.26 -8.99 -4.24
C GLY A 388 13.84 -10.18 -5.01
N ALA A 389 15.02 -10.66 -4.59
CA ALA A 389 15.83 -11.74 -5.17
C ALA A 389 15.30 -13.16 -4.93
N ARG A 390 14.22 -13.32 -4.15
CA ARG A 390 13.67 -14.63 -3.73
C ARG A 390 12.27 -14.89 -4.28
N SER A 391 11.84 -14.04 -5.20
CA SER A 391 10.50 -14.12 -5.77
C SER A 391 10.34 -15.40 -6.58
N PHE A 392 9.18 -16.04 -6.49
CA PHE A 392 8.86 -17.20 -7.33
C PHE A 392 8.77 -16.78 -8.80
N TYR A 393 8.25 -15.58 -9.06
CA TYR A 393 8.11 -15.02 -10.40
C TYR A 393 8.67 -13.58 -10.47
N TYR A 394 9.29 -13.27 -11.60
CA TYR A 394 9.81 -11.94 -11.92
C TYR A 394 9.07 -11.34 -13.10
N ARG A 395 8.92 -10.01 -13.07
CA ARG A 395 8.41 -9.26 -14.22
C ARG A 395 9.56 -8.92 -15.17
N PRO A 396 9.34 -8.93 -16.49
CA PRO A 396 10.35 -8.48 -17.44
C PRO A 396 10.78 -7.02 -17.22
N LYS A 397 9.86 -6.20 -16.68
CA LYS A 397 10.13 -4.82 -16.28
C LYS A 397 9.59 -4.59 -14.87
N PRO A 398 10.41 -4.07 -13.94
CA PRO A 398 9.94 -3.61 -12.64
C PRO A 398 8.83 -2.57 -12.75
N GLN A 399 7.92 -2.56 -11.78
CA GLN A 399 6.79 -1.63 -11.71
C GLN A 399 6.72 -0.99 -10.32
N GLY A 400 6.39 0.30 -10.28
CA GLY A 400 6.06 1.05 -9.07
C GLY A 400 4.56 1.19 -8.87
N CYS A 401 4.14 1.79 -7.74
CA CYS A 401 2.74 2.02 -7.42
C CYS A 401 1.95 2.75 -8.54
N PRO A 402 2.51 3.80 -9.20
CA PRO A 402 1.79 4.53 -10.26
C PRO A 402 1.50 3.71 -11.51
N ASP A 403 2.28 2.67 -11.81
CA ASP A 403 2.06 1.84 -13.00
C ASP A 403 0.72 1.09 -12.96
N CYS A 404 0.23 0.79 -11.74
CA CYS A 404 -1.05 0.13 -11.51
C CYS A 404 -2.14 1.07 -10.97
N HIS A 405 -1.78 1.95 -10.03
CA HIS A 405 -2.74 2.80 -9.31
C HIS A 405 -2.85 4.21 -9.87
N MET A 406 -2.01 4.60 -10.83
CA MET A 406 -2.14 5.87 -11.55
C MET A 406 -1.84 5.65 -13.04
N PRO A 407 -2.55 4.72 -13.71
CA PRO A 407 -2.26 4.37 -15.09
C PRO A 407 -2.35 5.60 -16.00
N LEU A 408 -1.59 5.61 -17.07
CA LEU A 408 -1.63 6.70 -18.04
C LEU A 408 -2.98 6.71 -18.78
N GLU A 409 -3.72 7.81 -18.67
CA GLU A 409 -4.99 8.04 -19.34
C GLU A 409 -4.88 9.20 -20.33
N PRO A 410 -5.61 9.15 -21.47
CA PRO A 410 -5.72 10.29 -22.38
C PRO A 410 -6.24 11.54 -21.66
N SER A 411 -5.66 12.70 -21.95
CA SER A 411 -6.11 13.97 -21.37
C SER A 411 -5.75 15.16 -22.24
N SER A 412 -6.60 16.19 -22.15
CA SER A 412 -6.43 17.51 -22.76
C SER A 412 -5.84 18.56 -21.80
N ASP A 413 -5.59 18.20 -20.54
CA ASP A 413 -5.06 19.09 -19.51
C ASP A 413 -3.72 19.70 -19.93
N MET A 414 -3.45 20.96 -19.54
CA MET A 414 -2.25 21.69 -19.98
C MET A 414 -0.93 21.05 -19.53
N GLY A 415 -0.99 20.21 -18.49
CA GLY A 415 0.15 19.45 -17.97
C GLY A 415 0.39 18.09 -18.64
N ASN A 416 -0.37 17.73 -19.68
CA ASN A 416 -0.22 16.42 -20.32
C ASN A 416 1.14 16.22 -21.00
N VAL A 417 1.59 14.97 -21.04
CA VAL A 417 2.78 14.54 -21.79
C VAL A 417 2.32 13.59 -22.88
N ALA A 418 2.50 13.99 -24.14
CA ALA A 418 2.07 13.23 -25.31
C ALA A 418 0.56 12.88 -25.29
N GLY A 419 -0.29 13.81 -24.85
CA GLY A 419 -1.73 13.64 -24.77
C GLY A 419 -2.20 12.75 -23.62
N LYS A 420 -1.33 12.46 -22.64
CA LYS A 420 -1.65 11.61 -21.49
C LYS A 420 -1.25 12.24 -20.15
N VAL A 421 -1.96 11.85 -19.10
CA VAL A 421 -1.65 12.16 -17.69
C VAL A 421 -1.72 10.88 -16.87
N HIS A 422 -1.08 10.87 -15.71
CA HIS A 422 -1.31 9.83 -14.72
C HIS A 422 -2.72 9.99 -14.13
N SER A 423 -3.51 8.93 -14.16
CA SER A 423 -4.87 8.93 -13.63
C SER A 423 -4.89 9.27 -12.14
N HIS A 424 -5.78 10.18 -11.75
CA HIS A 424 -6.05 10.50 -10.36
C HIS A 424 -7.33 9.82 -9.83
N ARG A 425 -7.82 8.78 -10.51
CA ARG A 425 -8.92 7.93 -10.02
C ARG A 425 -8.47 6.96 -8.93
N PHE A 426 -7.17 6.67 -8.86
CA PHE A 426 -6.57 5.70 -7.95
C PHE A 426 -7.30 4.34 -7.97
N PRO A 427 -7.45 3.67 -9.14
CA PRO A 427 -8.13 2.40 -9.21
C PRO A 427 -7.50 1.39 -8.23
N ALA A 428 -8.36 0.80 -7.41
CA ALA A 428 -8.03 -0.15 -6.37
C ALA A 428 -9.28 -0.98 -6.05
N ALA A 429 -9.22 -1.84 -5.04
CA ALA A 429 -10.34 -2.68 -4.64
C ALA A 429 -11.37 -1.94 -3.75
N ASN A 430 -11.90 -0.78 -4.16
CA ASN A 430 -12.91 -0.05 -3.35
C ASN A 430 -14.22 0.15 -4.10
N THR A 431 -15.08 -0.88 -4.07
CA THR A 431 -16.44 -0.81 -4.64
C THR A 431 -17.41 -0.06 -3.74
N ALA A 432 -17.13 0.05 -2.44
CA ALA A 432 -18.09 0.58 -1.48
C ALA A 432 -18.36 2.08 -1.63
N LEU A 433 -17.31 2.89 -1.83
CA LEU A 433 -17.45 4.33 -2.00
C LEU A 433 -18.22 4.72 -3.27
N PRO A 434 -17.90 4.20 -4.47
CA PRO A 434 -18.70 4.53 -5.66
C PRO A 434 -20.12 3.97 -5.56
N THR A 435 -20.35 2.83 -4.91
CA THR A 435 -21.74 2.33 -4.66
C THR A 435 -22.53 3.27 -3.75
N ALA A 436 -21.96 3.70 -2.61
CA ALA A 436 -22.64 4.60 -1.68
C ALA A 436 -22.89 6.01 -2.25
N ASN A 437 -22.08 6.43 -3.21
CA ASN A 437 -22.22 7.72 -3.90
C ASN A 437 -22.93 7.62 -5.25
N GLU A 438 -23.36 6.42 -5.65
CA GLU A 438 -23.99 6.12 -6.95
C GLU A 438 -23.16 6.62 -8.15
N ASP A 439 -21.83 6.47 -8.06
CA ASP A 439 -20.87 6.78 -9.12
C ASP A 439 -20.62 5.52 -9.96
N ALA A 440 -21.45 5.32 -10.99
CA ALA A 440 -21.37 4.16 -11.88
C ALA A 440 -20.05 4.09 -12.66
N ASP A 441 -19.48 5.23 -13.04
CA ASP A 441 -18.24 5.28 -13.83
C ASP A 441 -17.06 4.80 -12.98
N GLN A 442 -16.92 5.31 -11.75
CA GLN A 442 -15.87 4.88 -10.84
C GLN A 442 -16.07 3.43 -10.36
N LEU A 443 -17.32 3.00 -10.17
CA LEU A 443 -17.61 1.59 -9.88
C LEU A 443 -17.11 0.69 -11.01
N LYS A 444 -17.40 1.06 -12.27
CA LYS A 444 -16.96 0.28 -13.43
C LYS A 444 -15.44 0.24 -13.57
N VAL A 445 -14.76 1.36 -13.32
CA VAL A 445 -13.28 1.41 -13.28
C VAL A 445 -12.73 0.47 -12.21
N THR A 446 -13.34 0.44 -11.03
CA THR A 446 -12.97 -0.46 -9.92
C THR A 446 -13.19 -1.93 -10.25
N GLU A 447 -14.35 -2.28 -10.83
CA GLU A 447 -14.66 -3.66 -11.25
C GLU A 447 -13.69 -4.14 -12.33
N ASN A 448 -13.38 -3.30 -13.32
CA ASN A 448 -12.41 -3.60 -14.36
C ASN A 448 -11.00 -3.79 -13.78
N PHE A 449 -10.63 -3.03 -12.74
CA PHE A 449 -9.36 -3.21 -12.03
C PHE A 449 -9.30 -4.57 -11.34
N LEU A 450 -10.32 -4.92 -10.57
CA LEU A 450 -10.44 -6.21 -9.86
C LEU A 450 -10.41 -7.39 -10.84
N THR A 451 -11.12 -7.30 -11.96
CA THR A 451 -11.26 -8.37 -12.96
C THR A 451 -10.18 -8.34 -14.05
N SER A 452 -9.10 -7.56 -13.87
CA SER A 452 -8.05 -7.38 -14.89
C SER A 452 -7.15 -8.62 -15.11
N GLY A 453 -7.43 -9.75 -14.47
CA GLY A 453 -6.56 -10.95 -14.50
C GLY A 453 -5.26 -10.76 -13.69
N ALA A 454 -5.28 -9.89 -12.68
CA ALA A 454 -4.19 -9.77 -11.72
C ALA A 454 -4.10 -10.98 -10.78
N LEU A 455 -5.22 -11.72 -10.65
CA LEU A 455 -5.37 -12.97 -9.91
C LEU A 455 -5.98 -14.05 -10.81
N THR A 456 -5.73 -15.31 -10.49
CA THR A 456 -6.36 -16.46 -11.14
C THR A 456 -6.81 -17.49 -10.12
N VAL A 457 -7.82 -18.27 -10.48
CA VAL A 457 -8.32 -19.43 -9.75
C VAL A 457 -8.18 -20.65 -10.68
N ASP A 458 -7.79 -21.80 -10.13
CA ASP A 458 -7.64 -23.06 -10.86
C ASP A 458 -8.10 -24.23 -9.97
N ILE A 459 -9.14 -24.96 -10.38
CA ILE A 459 -9.57 -26.20 -9.72
C ILE A 459 -8.61 -27.29 -10.19
N PHE A 460 -7.52 -27.45 -9.44
CA PHE A 460 -6.30 -28.05 -9.96
C PHE A 460 -6.23 -29.56 -9.78
N ALA A 461 -6.53 -30.07 -8.58
CA ALA A 461 -6.27 -31.46 -8.22
C ALA A 461 -7.42 -32.12 -7.44
N LEU A 462 -7.50 -33.44 -7.57
CA LEU A 462 -8.41 -34.31 -6.81
C LEU A 462 -7.62 -35.45 -6.15
N SER A 463 -7.87 -35.71 -4.87
CA SER A 463 -7.29 -36.85 -4.16
C SER A 463 -8.34 -37.62 -3.34
N PRO A 464 -8.13 -38.92 -3.08
CA PRO A 464 -9.00 -39.68 -2.18
C PRO A 464 -9.06 -39.10 -0.76
N GLU A 465 -10.16 -39.32 -0.05
CA GLU A 465 -10.26 -39.01 1.38
C GLU A 465 -9.18 -39.75 2.19
N ARG A 466 -8.58 -39.03 3.14
CA ARG A 466 -7.71 -39.61 4.17
C ARG A 466 -8.20 -39.18 5.56
N GLU A 467 -8.00 -40.06 6.54
CA GLU A 467 -7.96 -39.61 7.94
C GLU A 467 -6.73 -38.71 8.11
N VAL A 468 -6.98 -37.42 8.33
CA VAL A 468 -5.95 -36.50 8.80
C VAL A 468 -5.70 -36.89 10.26
N LYS A 469 -4.62 -37.62 10.54
CA LYS A 469 -4.15 -37.75 11.93
C LYS A 469 -3.78 -36.35 12.40
N ALA A 470 -4.51 -35.82 13.38
CA ALA A 470 -4.18 -34.55 14.03
C ALA A 470 -2.76 -34.68 14.61
N GLY A 471 -1.76 -34.11 13.93
CA GLY A 471 -0.38 -34.54 14.13
C GLY A 471 0.68 -33.62 13.54
N ALA A 472 0.43 -32.31 13.54
CA ALA A 472 1.46 -31.28 13.50
C ALA A 472 0.79 -29.96 13.89
N VAL A 473 0.95 -29.53 15.13
CA VAL A 473 0.64 -28.13 15.45
C VAL A 473 1.81 -27.34 14.87
N ALA A 474 1.59 -26.67 13.74
CA ALA A 474 2.52 -25.64 13.31
C ALA A 474 2.65 -24.66 14.48
N GLN A 475 3.85 -24.56 15.06
CA GLN A 475 4.17 -23.43 15.91
C GLN A 475 4.22 -22.23 14.98
N HIS A 476 3.10 -21.51 14.88
CA HIS A 476 3.09 -20.21 14.23
C HIS A 476 4.09 -19.33 14.97
N GLU A 477 5.17 -18.92 14.30
CA GLU A 477 5.73 -17.61 14.63
C GLU A 477 4.59 -16.62 14.47
N MET A 478 4.38 -15.79 15.48
CA MET A 478 3.30 -14.83 15.42
C MET A 478 3.51 -13.90 14.24
N SER A 479 2.59 -13.95 13.30
CA SER A 479 2.47 -12.90 12.31
C SER A 479 1.95 -11.63 13.00
N THR A 480 2.53 -10.48 12.66
CA THR A 480 1.80 -9.23 12.87
C THR A 480 0.49 -9.27 12.10
N ALA A 481 -0.46 -8.40 12.45
CA ALA A 481 -1.79 -8.39 11.85
C ALA A 481 -1.80 -8.28 10.30
N PHE A 482 -0.69 -7.91 9.65
CA PHE A 482 -0.62 -7.64 8.21
C PHE A 482 0.53 -8.33 7.46
N ALA A 483 1.26 -9.25 8.10
CA ALA A 483 2.42 -10.01 7.58
C ALA A 483 3.47 -9.14 6.84
N VAL A 484 4.69 -9.03 7.39
CA VAL A 484 5.75 -8.20 6.78
C VAL A 484 7.06 -8.98 6.61
N GLY A 485 7.60 -8.98 5.39
CA GLY A 485 8.94 -9.55 5.14
C GLY A 485 9.07 -11.02 5.53
N GLU A 486 10.06 -11.32 6.38
CA GLU A 486 10.32 -12.67 6.87
C GLU A 486 9.23 -13.17 7.85
N GLU A 487 8.37 -12.31 8.40
CA GLU A 487 7.17 -12.77 9.15
C GLU A 487 6.20 -13.55 8.26
N ALA A 488 6.29 -13.36 6.93
CA ALA A 488 5.53 -14.14 5.96
C ALA A 488 6.17 -15.51 5.67
N GLU A 489 7.40 -15.75 6.13
CA GLU A 489 8.06 -17.04 6.04
C GLU A 489 7.74 -17.81 7.32
N ALA A 490 6.74 -18.68 7.25
CA ALA A 490 6.42 -19.56 8.36
C ALA A 490 7.63 -20.44 8.70
N LYS A 491 8.19 -20.29 9.90
CA LYS A 491 9.05 -21.33 10.47
C LYS A 491 8.17 -22.49 10.88
N ILE A 492 8.45 -23.65 10.29
CA ILE A 492 7.62 -24.83 10.46
C ILE A 492 8.47 -25.86 11.16
N THR A 493 8.03 -26.27 12.34
CA THR A 493 8.59 -27.45 12.99
C THR A 493 8.15 -28.66 12.17
N PRO A 494 9.07 -29.51 11.68
CA PRO A 494 8.71 -30.71 10.94
C PRO A 494 7.80 -31.58 11.82
N GLY A 495 6.52 -31.70 11.45
CA GLY A 495 5.64 -32.71 12.01
C GLY A 495 5.87 -34.06 11.32
N GLU A 496 5.35 -35.14 11.89
CA GLU A 496 5.26 -36.43 11.19
C GLU A 496 4.28 -36.29 10.00
N ALA A 497 4.75 -35.73 8.89
CA ALA A 497 4.01 -35.69 7.65
C ALA A 497 3.84 -37.14 7.14
N GLY A 498 2.60 -37.61 7.14
CA GLY A 498 2.22 -38.90 6.55
C GLY A 498 2.53 -38.97 5.05
N GLU A 499 2.44 -40.15 4.44
CA GLU A 499 2.77 -40.35 3.01
C GLU A 499 2.01 -39.35 2.11
N VAL A 500 2.64 -38.81 1.07
CA VAL A 500 1.96 -37.87 0.16
C VAL A 500 0.86 -38.60 -0.61
N ALA A 501 -0.38 -38.10 -0.56
CA ALA A 501 -1.49 -38.69 -1.28
C ALA A 501 -1.31 -38.50 -2.80
N PRO A 502 -1.47 -39.54 -3.63
CA PRO A 502 -1.42 -39.38 -5.07
C PRO A 502 -2.62 -38.54 -5.55
N VAL A 503 -2.34 -37.62 -6.48
CA VAL A 503 -3.32 -36.67 -7.01
C VAL A 503 -3.70 -36.98 -8.45
N THR A 504 -4.94 -36.65 -8.81
CA THR A 504 -5.42 -36.55 -10.19
C THR A 504 -5.33 -35.09 -10.62
N ALA A 505 -4.46 -34.74 -11.58
CA ALA A 505 -4.20 -33.35 -11.97
C ALA A 505 -3.43 -33.21 -13.30
N PRO A 506 -3.53 -32.07 -14.01
CA PRO A 506 -4.54 -31.03 -13.84
C PRO A 506 -5.92 -31.53 -14.27
N LEU A 507 -6.99 -31.16 -13.55
CA LEU A 507 -8.31 -31.79 -13.73
C LEU A 507 -8.93 -31.57 -15.12
N ASP A 508 -8.67 -30.45 -15.77
CA ASP A 508 -9.13 -30.15 -17.12
C ASP A 508 -8.42 -30.98 -18.21
N ARG A 509 -7.29 -31.62 -17.89
CA ARG A 509 -6.52 -32.47 -18.82
C ARG A 509 -6.91 -33.94 -18.74
N VAL A 510 -7.21 -34.42 -17.54
CA VAL A 510 -7.20 -35.87 -17.25
C VAL A 510 -8.57 -36.56 -17.34
N GLN A 511 -9.66 -35.82 -17.56
CA GLN A 511 -11.06 -36.28 -17.53
C GLN A 511 -11.39 -37.02 -16.21
N PRO A 512 -11.38 -36.29 -15.08
CA PRO A 512 -11.51 -36.89 -13.75
C PRO A 512 -12.87 -37.57 -13.56
N ALA A 513 -12.86 -38.61 -12.73
CA ALA A 513 -14.06 -39.34 -12.37
C ALA A 513 -14.11 -39.56 -10.85
N VAL A 514 -15.33 -39.58 -10.32
CA VAL A 514 -15.68 -39.92 -8.93
C VAL A 514 -16.83 -40.92 -8.96
N ARG A 515 -17.04 -41.68 -7.88
CA ARG A 515 -18.22 -42.55 -7.72
C ARG A 515 -19.22 -41.92 -6.78
N ARG A 516 -20.48 -42.31 -6.94
CA ARG A 516 -21.51 -42.09 -5.91
C ARG A 516 -21.05 -42.73 -4.60
N GLY A 517 -21.14 -41.98 -3.52
CA GLY A 517 -20.68 -42.39 -2.19
C GLY A 517 -19.21 -42.07 -1.88
N ASP A 518 -18.38 -41.73 -2.87
CA ASP A 518 -16.99 -41.34 -2.62
C ASP A 518 -16.94 -40.02 -1.82
N THR A 519 -15.96 -39.92 -0.92
CA THR A 519 -15.49 -38.65 -0.38
C THR A 519 -14.14 -38.35 -1.02
N VAL A 520 -13.99 -37.14 -1.55
CA VAL A 520 -12.77 -36.68 -2.23
C VAL A 520 -12.35 -35.32 -1.71
N ARG A 521 -11.05 -35.06 -1.75
CA ARG A 521 -10.50 -33.71 -1.56
C ARG A 521 -10.34 -33.06 -2.93
N VAL A 522 -10.84 -31.84 -3.06
CA VAL A 522 -10.69 -30.99 -4.24
C VAL A 522 -9.78 -29.83 -3.84
N ASP A 523 -8.65 -29.69 -4.53
CA ASP A 523 -7.69 -28.63 -4.28
C ASP A 523 -7.88 -27.51 -5.32
N VAL A 524 -8.10 -26.29 -4.83
CA VAL A 524 -8.28 -25.10 -5.65
C VAL A 524 -7.13 -24.13 -5.40
N VAL A 525 -6.45 -23.71 -6.45
CA VAL A 525 -5.28 -22.83 -6.38
C VAL A 525 -5.69 -21.40 -6.70
N VAL A 526 -5.34 -20.45 -5.83
CA VAL A 526 -5.49 -19.01 -6.06
C VAL A 526 -4.11 -18.39 -6.23
N ARG A 527 -3.86 -17.70 -7.34
CA ARG A 527 -2.52 -17.16 -7.68
C ARG A 527 -2.53 -15.65 -7.83
N THR A 528 -1.53 -14.97 -7.28
CA THR A 528 -1.22 -13.57 -7.57
C THR A 528 -0.26 -13.47 -8.78
N LYS A 529 -0.68 -12.80 -9.86
CA LYS A 529 0.14 -12.66 -11.08
C LYS A 529 0.80 -11.30 -11.22
N ARG A 530 0.06 -10.24 -10.87
CA ARG A 530 0.49 -8.84 -11.07
C ARG A 530 0.42 -7.98 -9.81
N VAL A 531 0.08 -8.58 -8.67
CA VAL A 531 0.00 -7.88 -7.38
C VAL A 531 1.42 -7.72 -6.83
N GLY A 532 1.80 -6.48 -6.51
CA GLY A 532 3.13 -6.16 -5.97
C GLY A 532 3.22 -6.27 -4.45
N HIS A 533 2.10 -6.32 -3.75
CA HIS A 533 1.99 -6.45 -2.29
C HIS A 533 1.16 -7.70 -1.95
N PHE A 534 0.88 -7.95 -0.66
CA PHE A 534 0.00 -9.06 -0.29
C PHE A 534 -1.40 -8.88 -0.88
N PHE A 535 -2.01 -10.00 -1.25
CA PHE A 535 -3.40 -10.06 -1.62
C PHE A 535 -4.24 -10.74 -0.52
N PRO A 536 -5.38 -10.16 -0.14
CA PRO A 536 -5.77 -8.77 -0.39
C PRO A 536 -4.85 -7.77 0.34
N GLY A 537 -4.86 -6.51 -0.07
CA GLY A 537 -4.01 -5.43 0.49
C GLY A 537 -4.81 -4.34 1.22
N GLY A 538 -4.15 -3.57 2.06
CA GLY A 538 -4.71 -2.51 2.89
C GLY A 538 -5.27 -3.05 4.21
N THR A 539 -6.46 -2.59 4.56
CA THR A 539 -7.13 -2.93 5.82
C THR A 539 -7.82 -4.30 5.73
N VAL A 540 -7.03 -5.38 5.66
CA VAL A 540 -7.47 -6.78 5.44
C VAL A 540 -8.38 -7.34 6.53
N ASP A 541 -8.56 -6.62 7.63
CA ASP A 541 -9.53 -6.90 8.70
C ASP A 541 -10.94 -6.37 8.39
N ALA A 542 -11.06 -5.52 7.37
CA ALA A 542 -12.25 -4.70 7.16
C ALA A 542 -13.22 -5.26 6.13
N TYR A 543 -12.84 -6.19 5.25
CA TYR A 543 -13.62 -6.58 4.07
C TYR A 543 -13.74 -8.10 3.89
N ASP A 544 -14.76 -8.51 3.13
CA ASP A 544 -15.00 -9.93 2.83
C ASP A 544 -14.27 -10.29 1.52
N THR A 545 -13.25 -11.13 1.61
CA THR A 545 -12.59 -11.76 0.46
C THR A 545 -12.52 -13.24 0.73
N TRP A 546 -13.12 -14.07 -0.12
CA TRP A 546 -13.22 -15.50 0.13
C TRP A 546 -13.18 -16.29 -1.17
N LEU A 547 -12.78 -17.56 -1.06
CA LEU A 547 -12.88 -18.51 -2.15
C LEU A 547 -14.19 -19.31 -1.99
N GLU A 548 -15.05 -19.22 -3.00
CA GLU A 548 -16.26 -20.04 -3.11
C GLU A 548 -15.96 -21.27 -3.98
N LEU A 549 -16.44 -22.43 -3.57
CA LEU A 549 -16.53 -23.63 -4.41
C LEU A 549 -17.96 -24.17 -4.37
N LYS A 550 -18.56 -24.32 -5.56
CA LYS A 550 -19.91 -24.86 -5.73
C LYS A 550 -19.90 -26.03 -6.71
N GLY A 551 -20.53 -27.13 -6.32
CA GLY A 551 -20.73 -28.31 -7.15
C GLY A 551 -22.20 -28.52 -7.48
N VAL A 552 -22.54 -28.58 -8.77
CA VAL A 552 -23.89 -28.81 -9.28
C VAL A 552 -23.87 -30.00 -10.23
N ASP A 553 -24.80 -30.94 -10.06
CA ASP A 553 -24.90 -32.08 -10.97
C ASP A 553 -25.69 -31.74 -12.26
N ASP A 554 -25.66 -32.65 -13.23
CA ASP A 554 -26.40 -32.55 -14.50
C ASP A 554 -27.93 -32.57 -14.36
N LYS A 555 -28.47 -32.79 -13.15
CA LYS A 555 -29.90 -32.64 -12.82
C LYS A 555 -30.22 -31.26 -12.23
N GLY A 556 -29.23 -30.40 -12.06
CA GLY A 556 -29.37 -29.09 -11.41
C GLY A 556 -29.36 -29.14 -9.88
N GLN A 557 -29.04 -30.30 -9.27
CA GLN A 557 -28.92 -30.43 -7.83
C GLN A 557 -27.57 -29.86 -7.36
N THR A 558 -27.60 -28.94 -6.41
CA THR A 558 -26.37 -28.54 -5.70
C THR A 558 -25.98 -29.67 -4.75
N ILE A 559 -24.76 -30.21 -4.91
CA ILE A 559 -24.22 -31.31 -4.11
C ILE A 559 -23.14 -30.86 -3.13
N PHE A 560 -22.52 -29.71 -3.39
CA PHE A 560 -21.50 -29.11 -2.55
C PHE A 560 -21.57 -27.58 -2.67
N TRP A 561 -21.45 -26.86 -1.56
CA TRP A 561 -21.30 -25.40 -1.58
C TRP A 561 -20.55 -24.92 -0.33
N SER A 562 -19.36 -24.36 -0.50
CA SER A 562 -18.66 -23.56 0.51
C SER A 562 -18.49 -22.14 -0.01
N GLY A 563 -18.63 -21.13 0.86
CA GLY A 563 -18.65 -19.72 0.47
C GLY A 563 -20.03 -19.19 0.07
N MET A 564 -21.11 -19.88 0.45
CA MET A 564 -22.49 -19.42 0.24
C MET A 564 -22.76 -18.11 0.99
N VAL A 565 -23.48 -17.19 0.34
CA VAL A 565 -23.89 -15.91 0.94
C VAL A 565 -25.38 -15.92 1.23
N GLU A 566 -25.75 -15.54 2.44
CA GLU A 566 -27.15 -15.43 2.87
C GLU A 566 -27.90 -14.33 2.10
N ASP A 567 -29.23 -14.30 2.25
CA ASP A 567 -30.13 -13.30 1.64
C ASP A 567 -29.91 -13.12 0.14
N ASN A 568 -29.69 -14.22 -0.58
CA ASN A 568 -29.45 -14.25 -2.03
C ASN A 568 -28.27 -13.33 -2.45
N GLY A 569 -27.17 -13.35 -1.69
CA GLY A 569 -25.97 -12.56 -2.00
C GLY A 569 -25.85 -11.23 -1.26
N LYS A 570 -26.83 -10.87 -0.42
CA LYS A 570 -26.86 -9.59 0.31
C LYS A 570 -26.52 -9.70 1.79
N GLY A 571 -26.45 -10.93 2.30
CA GLY A 571 -26.20 -11.24 3.69
C GLY A 571 -24.72 -11.46 4.03
N PRO A 572 -24.43 -11.94 5.24
CA PRO A 572 -23.10 -12.44 5.59
C PRO A 572 -22.73 -13.67 4.73
N VAL A 573 -21.42 -13.86 4.55
CA VAL A 573 -20.86 -15.09 3.99
C VAL A 573 -20.89 -16.15 5.09
N GLU A 574 -21.18 -17.40 4.74
CA GLU A 574 -21.18 -18.52 5.68
C GLU A 574 -19.81 -18.68 6.39
N LYS A 575 -19.84 -19.10 7.66
CA LYS A 575 -18.67 -19.06 8.55
C LYS A 575 -17.55 -20.03 8.18
N GLY A 576 -17.87 -21.13 7.50
CA GLY A 576 -16.94 -22.17 7.09
C GLY A 576 -16.24 -21.89 5.76
N ALA A 577 -16.48 -20.73 5.14
CA ALA A 577 -15.82 -20.33 3.90
C ALA A 577 -14.32 -20.05 4.12
N HIS A 578 -13.51 -20.27 3.08
CA HIS A 578 -12.09 -19.89 3.09
C HIS A 578 -11.93 -18.38 2.95
N PHE A 579 -11.53 -17.68 4.00
CA PHE A 579 -11.37 -16.22 3.99
C PHE A 579 -9.91 -15.79 3.85
N TYR A 580 -9.66 -14.87 2.91
CA TYR A 580 -8.43 -14.11 2.84
C TYR A 580 -8.54 -12.83 3.68
N ARG A 581 -8.15 -12.89 4.96
CA ARG A 581 -8.26 -11.76 5.91
C ARG A 581 -7.26 -11.83 7.06
N SER A 582 -7.23 -10.76 7.86
CA SER A 582 -6.63 -10.77 9.20
C SER A 582 -7.73 -10.71 10.25
N LEU A 583 -7.90 -11.80 11.01
CA LEU A 583 -8.89 -11.85 12.08
C LEU A 583 -8.27 -11.44 13.41
N GLN A 584 -8.68 -10.28 13.90
CA GLN A 584 -8.15 -9.65 15.12
C GLN A 584 -9.20 -9.65 16.22
N VAL A 585 -8.74 -9.71 17.48
CA VAL A 585 -9.59 -9.63 18.67
C VAL A 585 -9.07 -8.61 19.69
N ASP A 586 -9.99 -8.07 20.49
CA ASP A 586 -9.71 -7.16 21.59
C ASP A 586 -9.26 -7.88 22.88
N GLY A 587 -9.11 -7.15 23.99
CA GLY A 587 -8.64 -7.69 25.27
C GLY A 587 -9.53 -8.78 25.89
N HIS A 588 -10.82 -8.80 25.53
CA HIS A 588 -11.79 -9.82 25.97
C HIS A 588 -12.04 -10.91 24.92
N GLY A 589 -11.35 -10.83 23.77
CA GLY A 589 -11.52 -11.80 22.69
C GLY A 589 -12.68 -11.48 21.74
N HIS A 590 -13.25 -10.28 21.78
CA HIS A 590 -14.26 -9.86 20.81
C HIS A 590 -13.62 -9.52 19.46
N PRO A 591 -14.22 -9.92 18.32
CA PRO A 591 -13.71 -9.55 17.00
C PRO A 591 -13.64 -8.05 16.78
N ILE A 592 -12.55 -7.60 16.15
CA ILE A 592 -12.41 -6.23 15.64
C ILE A 592 -13.22 -6.09 14.34
N ASN A 593 -14.54 -5.93 14.46
CA ASN A 593 -15.47 -5.88 13.32
C ASN A 593 -16.22 -4.53 13.17
N LYS A 594 -15.88 -3.55 14.01
CA LYS A 594 -16.42 -2.17 14.02
C LYS A 594 -15.41 -1.13 13.53
N ARG A 595 -14.30 -1.59 12.93
CA ARG A 595 -13.09 -0.79 12.62
C ARG A 595 -12.47 -0.11 13.85
N ASN A 596 -12.47 -0.82 14.98
CA ASN A 596 -11.82 -0.43 16.23
C ASN A 596 -10.39 -0.94 16.34
N ALA A 597 -9.54 -0.59 15.38
CA ALA A 597 -8.16 -1.10 15.32
C ALA A 597 -7.33 -0.78 16.59
N TRP A 598 -7.63 0.32 17.30
CA TRP A 598 -6.96 0.70 18.55
C TRP A 598 -7.17 -0.31 19.69
N ALA A 599 -8.27 -1.07 19.65
CA ALA A 599 -8.59 -2.06 20.67
C ALA A 599 -7.93 -3.42 20.42
N THR A 600 -7.26 -3.61 19.27
CA THR A 600 -6.59 -4.87 18.93
C THR A 600 -5.59 -5.28 20.01
N ARG A 601 -5.68 -6.54 20.47
CA ARG A 601 -4.72 -7.15 21.39
C ARG A 601 -4.09 -8.42 20.85
N ALA A 602 -4.85 -9.21 20.08
CA ALA A 602 -4.35 -10.45 19.51
C ALA A 602 -4.85 -10.69 18.09
N VAL A 603 -4.11 -11.50 17.35
CA VAL A 603 -4.45 -11.97 16.01
C VAL A 603 -4.79 -13.46 16.09
N VAL A 604 -5.99 -13.83 15.64
CA VAL A 604 -6.46 -15.23 15.61
C VAL A 604 -5.78 -15.98 14.46
N TYR A 605 -5.80 -15.40 13.25
CA TYR A 605 -5.04 -15.85 12.08
C TYR A 605 -4.88 -14.74 11.05
N VAL A 606 -3.92 -14.92 10.14
CA VAL A 606 -3.72 -14.09 8.94
C VAL A 606 -3.65 -15.00 7.72
N ARG A 607 -4.48 -14.73 6.72
CA ARG A 607 -4.55 -15.48 5.46
C ARG A 607 -4.44 -14.53 4.29
N LEU A 608 -3.21 -14.36 3.79
CA LEU A 608 -2.90 -13.47 2.67
C LEU A 608 -1.95 -14.19 1.71
N ILE A 609 -2.03 -13.86 0.41
CA ILE A 609 -1.16 -14.42 -0.62
C ILE A 609 -0.04 -13.43 -0.92
N PRO A 610 1.25 -13.80 -0.78
CA PRO A 610 2.36 -12.92 -1.14
C PRO A 610 2.36 -12.49 -2.62
N PRO A 611 3.13 -11.45 -2.98
CA PRO A 611 3.35 -11.06 -4.37
C PRO A 611 3.96 -12.20 -5.20
N GLY A 612 3.36 -12.51 -6.37
CA GLY A 612 3.88 -13.55 -7.26
C GLY A 612 3.89 -14.94 -6.62
N ALA A 613 2.91 -15.25 -5.76
CA ALA A 613 2.78 -16.53 -5.08
C ALA A 613 1.38 -17.12 -5.32
N ALA A 614 1.09 -18.23 -4.65
CA ALA A 614 -0.19 -18.92 -4.72
C ALA A 614 -0.58 -19.50 -3.35
N ASP A 615 -1.87 -19.74 -3.17
CA ASP A 615 -2.47 -20.47 -2.06
C ASP A 615 -3.23 -21.69 -2.61
N THR A 616 -3.27 -22.79 -1.86
CA THR A 616 -3.94 -24.04 -2.25
C THR A 616 -5.00 -24.39 -1.22
N VAL A 617 -6.28 -24.19 -1.55
CA VAL A 617 -7.40 -24.41 -0.64
C VAL A 617 -7.97 -25.80 -0.83
N HIS A 618 -8.18 -26.52 0.26
CA HIS A 618 -8.66 -27.90 0.22
C HIS A 618 -10.15 -27.97 0.58
N PHE A 619 -10.96 -28.60 -0.27
CA PHE A 619 -12.38 -28.83 -0.03
C PHE A 619 -12.69 -30.32 0.07
N ARG A 620 -13.33 -30.75 1.16
CA ARG A 620 -13.79 -32.13 1.33
C ARG A 620 -15.21 -32.26 0.80
N MET A 621 -15.33 -32.87 -0.38
CA MET A 621 -16.61 -33.10 -1.03
C MET A 621 -17.03 -34.57 -0.90
N LYS A 622 -18.21 -34.80 -0.32
CA LYS A 622 -18.89 -36.10 -0.35
C LYS A 622 -19.85 -36.15 -1.54
N VAL A 623 -19.78 -37.18 -2.36
CA VAL A 623 -20.67 -37.37 -3.52
C VAL A 623 -21.93 -38.11 -3.10
N PRO A 624 -23.14 -37.49 -3.14
CA PRO A 624 -24.37 -38.17 -2.77
C PRO A 624 -24.73 -39.38 -3.64
N GLU A 625 -25.46 -40.34 -3.06
CA GLU A 625 -25.92 -41.56 -3.76
C GLU A 625 -26.83 -41.28 -4.97
N LYS A 626 -27.53 -40.14 -4.97
CA LYS A 626 -28.50 -39.78 -6.02
C LYS A 626 -27.96 -38.80 -7.06
N THR A 627 -26.68 -38.41 -6.96
CA THR A 627 -26.02 -37.54 -7.93
C THR A 627 -26.19 -38.08 -9.34
N GLY A 628 -26.44 -37.19 -10.30
CA GLY A 628 -26.53 -37.53 -11.71
C GLY A 628 -25.19 -38.02 -12.29
N SER A 629 -25.03 -37.98 -13.61
CA SER A 629 -23.89 -38.61 -14.29
C SER A 629 -22.64 -37.73 -14.38
N LYS A 630 -22.80 -36.44 -14.05
CA LYS A 630 -21.76 -35.43 -14.14
C LYS A 630 -21.91 -34.42 -13.01
N ILE A 631 -20.79 -33.94 -12.47
CA ILE A 631 -20.74 -32.79 -11.55
C ILE A 631 -19.96 -31.68 -12.26
N THR A 632 -20.51 -30.48 -12.28
CA THR A 632 -19.79 -29.26 -12.62
C THR A 632 -19.37 -28.58 -11.32
N LEU A 633 -18.06 -28.42 -11.13
CA LEU A 633 -17.48 -27.64 -10.04
C LEU A 633 -17.13 -26.24 -10.56
N THR A 634 -17.60 -25.21 -9.89
CA THR A 634 -17.28 -23.81 -10.17
C THR A 634 -16.62 -23.20 -8.94
N ALA A 635 -15.40 -22.68 -9.10
CA ALA A 635 -14.68 -21.96 -8.07
C ALA A 635 -14.62 -20.47 -8.41
N ARG A 636 -14.91 -19.61 -7.44
CA ARG A 636 -14.89 -18.15 -7.60
C ARG A 636 -14.13 -17.49 -6.46
N LEU A 637 -13.15 -16.65 -6.81
CA LEU A 637 -12.56 -15.72 -5.86
C LEU A 637 -13.45 -14.49 -5.75
N CYS A 638 -14.13 -14.34 -4.62
CA CYS A 638 -15.14 -13.33 -4.38
C CYS A 638 -14.57 -12.16 -3.56
N TYR A 639 -14.97 -10.93 -3.90
CA TYR A 639 -14.57 -9.72 -3.20
C TYR A 639 -15.76 -8.80 -2.91
N ARG A 640 -15.92 -8.38 -1.65
CA ARG A 640 -16.86 -7.34 -1.22
C ARG A 640 -16.13 -6.32 -0.33
N LYS A 641 -16.03 -5.07 -0.80
CA LYS A 641 -15.42 -3.99 -0.01
C LYS A 641 -16.28 -3.70 1.21
N PHE A 642 -15.65 -3.72 2.37
CA PHE A 642 -16.26 -3.74 3.70
C PHE A 642 -17.08 -4.99 4.00
N ALA A 643 -16.81 -5.61 5.16
CA ALA A 643 -17.50 -6.79 5.62
C ALA A 643 -18.98 -6.44 5.87
N TRP A 644 -19.86 -7.40 5.68
CA TRP A 644 -21.29 -7.19 5.85
C TRP A 644 -21.62 -6.55 7.20
N TRP A 645 -21.13 -7.13 8.30
CA TRP A 645 -21.39 -6.62 9.65
C TRP A 645 -20.87 -5.19 9.85
N GLY A 646 -19.64 -4.88 9.41
CA GLY A 646 -19.07 -3.54 9.52
C GLY A 646 -19.88 -2.48 8.75
N THR A 647 -20.49 -2.88 7.62
CA THR A 647 -21.42 -2.02 6.87
C THR A 647 -22.73 -1.83 7.63
N GLN A 648 -23.31 -2.90 8.19
CA GLN A 648 -24.52 -2.76 9.01
C GLN A 648 -24.30 -1.87 10.24
N PHE A 649 -23.15 -2.05 10.90
CA PHE A 649 -22.70 -1.23 12.02
C PHE A 649 -22.66 0.25 11.65
N SER A 650 -22.05 0.57 10.51
CA SER A 650 -21.81 1.95 10.08
C SER A 650 -23.10 2.72 9.75
N PHE A 651 -24.20 2.04 9.40
CA PHE A 651 -25.41 2.70 8.90
C PHE A 651 -26.64 2.60 9.83
N ARG A 652 -26.81 1.48 10.55
CA ARG A 652 -28.08 1.20 11.25
C ARG A 652 -27.96 0.49 12.60
N ALA A 653 -26.75 0.20 13.08
CA ALA A 653 -26.57 -0.40 14.39
C ALA A 653 -26.70 0.64 15.50
N ILE A 654 -27.30 0.23 16.62
CA ILE A 654 -27.35 0.98 17.87
C ILE A 654 -26.97 0.06 19.03
N PRO A 655 -26.45 0.60 20.15
CA PRO A 655 -26.30 -0.17 21.39
C PRO A 655 -27.63 -0.79 21.83
N ASP A 656 -27.59 -2.04 22.29
CA ASP A 656 -28.76 -2.76 22.80
C ASP A 656 -29.25 -2.09 24.10
N PRO A 657 -30.41 -1.43 24.11
CA PRO A 657 -30.92 -0.75 25.30
C PRO A 657 -31.31 -1.74 26.42
N ALA A 658 -31.44 -3.03 26.10
CA ALA A 658 -31.74 -4.08 27.07
C ALA A 658 -30.47 -4.67 27.72
N GLN A 659 -29.27 -4.33 27.23
CA GLN A 659 -28.04 -4.80 27.83
C GLN A 659 -27.82 -4.11 29.20
N PRO A 660 -27.46 -4.86 30.25
CA PRO A 660 -27.05 -4.26 31.52
C PRO A 660 -25.85 -3.32 31.37
N PRO A 661 -25.63 -2.42 32.34
CA PRO A 661 -24.40 -1.63 32.39
C PRO A 661 -23.17 -2.55 32.30
N HIS A 662 -22.26 -2.20 31.42
CA HIS A 662 -21.02 -2.91 31.15
C HIS A 662 -19.90 -1.89 30.97
N GLU A 663 -18.67 -2.38 31.02
CA GLU A 663 -17.49 -1.53 30.87
C GLU A 663 -17.12 -1.40 29.39
N VAL A 664 -16.70 -0.20 29.00
CA VAL A 664 -16.06 0.06 27.71
C VAL A 664 -14.75 0.75 28.02
N THR A 665 -13.65 0.17 27.57
CA THR A 665 -12.29 0.64 27.86
C THR A 665 -11.52 0.83 26.56
N PRO A 666 -10.29 1.38 26.60
CA PRO A 666 -9.43 1.43 25.42
C PRO A 666 -9.04 0.04 24.86
N ASP A 667 -9.13 -1.03 25.67
CA ASP A 667 -8.70 -2.38 25.30
C ASP A 667 -9.83 -3.33 24.90
N HIS A 668 -11.09 -3.06 25.24
CA HIS A 668 -12.23 -3.88 24.83
C HIS A 668 -13.55 -3.11 24.81
N ASP A 669 -14.54 -3.63 24.07
CA ASP A 669 -15.91 -3.12 24.06
C ASP A 669 -16.94 -4.25 24.12
N ASP A 670 -17.50 -4.44 25.32
CA ASP A 670 -18.54 -5.44 25.60
C ASP A 670 -19.94 -4.99 25.12
N THR A 671 -20.08 -3.82 24.51
CA THR A 671 -21.38 -3.34 24.00
C THR A 671 -21.94 -4.29 22.95
N ARG A 672 -23.15 -4.78 23.21
CA ARG A 672 -23.97 -5.51 22.25
C ARG A 672 -24.67 -4.51 21.36
N TYR A 673 -24.50 -4.67 20.05
CA TYR A 673 -25.20 -3.85 19.06
C TYR A 673 -26.35 -4.62 18.42
N ILE A 674 -27.48 -3.93 18.22
CA ILE A 674 -28.64 -4.45 17.48
C ILE A 674 -28.82 -3.68 16.18
N LEU A 675 -29.26 -4.38 15.13
CA LEU A 675 -29.57 -3.79 13.83
C LEU A 675 -31.03 -3.33 13.82
N THR A 676 -31.26 -2.05 13.57
CA THR A 676 -32.62 -1.51 13.48
C THR A 676 -33.12 -1.48 12.03
N ASN A 677 -34.43 -1.36 11.83
CA ASN A 677 -34.99 -1.16 10.48
C ASN A 677 -34.83 0.28 9.97
N VAL A 678 -34.31 1.18 10.79
CA VAL A 678 -34.16 2.61 10.48
C VAL A 678 -32.69 2.91 10.26
N VAL A 679 -32.36 3.44 9.07
CA VAL A 679 -31.02 3.96 8.80
C VAL A 679 -30.88 5.32 9.47
N GLN A 680 -29.69 5.63 9.98
CA GLN A 680 -29.39 6.94 10.55
C GLN A 680 -29.67 8.03 9.50
N ALA A 681 -30.36 9.11 9.87
CA ALA A 681 -30.75 10.16 8.92
C ALA A 681 -29.55 10.97 8.41
N ASP A 682 -28.48 11.06 9.20
CA ASP A 682 -27.24 11.78 8.89
C ASP A 682 -26.12 10.76 8.60
N VAL A 683 -26.01 10.33 7.34
CA VAL A 683 -24.94 9.46 6.84
C VAL A 683 -24.15 10.15 5.75
N SER A 684 -22.87 9.83 5.68
CA SER A 684 -21.95 10.30 4.63
C SER A 684 -22.01 9.38 3.41
N ALA A 685 -23.17 9.41 2.76
CA ALA A 685 -23.50 8.72 1.52
C ALA A 685 -24.51 9.57 0.73
N LYS A 686 -24.71 9.28 -0.56
CA LYS A 686 -25.65 10.05 -1.39
C LYS A 686 -27.10 9.87 -0.94
N GLU A 687 -27.45 8.68 -0.47
CA GLU A 687 -28.77 8.38 0.11
C GLU A 687 -28.64 7.79 1.51
N ALA A 688 -29.63 8.08 2.37
CA ALA A 688 -29.74 7.54 3.73
C ALA A 688 -30.28 6.10 3.73
N LYS A 689 -29.57 5.19 3.05
CA LYS A 689 -29.84 3.75 3.00
C LYS A 689 -28.55 2.95 3.22
N VAL A 690 -28.67 1.71 3.69
CA VAL A 690 -27.53 0.78 3.68
C VAL A 690 -27.23 0.44 2.21
N PRO A 691 -26.03 0.72 1.69
CA PRO A 691 -25.71 0.40 0.31
C PRO A 691 -25.61 -1.13 0.12
N ASP A 692 -26.14 -1.62 -1.01
CA ASP A 692 -26.01 -3.02 -1.42
C ASP A 692 -24.65 -3.19 -2.11
N LEU A 693 -23.64 -3.56 -1.32
CA LEU A 693 -22.25 -3.62 -1.79
C LEU A 693 -22.05 -4.81 -2.73
N PRO A 694 -21.55 -4.59 -3.95
CA PRO A 694 -21.43 -5.66 -4.92
C PRO A 694 -20.39 -6.70 -4.49
N ILE A 695 -20.71 -7.97 -4.74
CA ILE A 695 -19.75 -9.07 -4.70
C ILE A 695 -19.18 -9.21 -6.10
N VAL A 696 -17.91 -8.85 -6.26
CA VAL A 696 -17.19 -8.99 -7.53
C VAL A 696 -16.54 -10.36 -7.58
N THR A 697 -16.83 -11.14 -8.63
CA THR A 697 -16.06 -12.34 -8.96
C THR A 697 -14.75 -11.89 -9.61
N VAL A 698 -13.66 -11.92 -8.85
CA VAL A 698 -12.33 -11.42 -9.26
C VAL A 698 -11.71 -12.35 -10.30
N ALA A 699 -11.87 -13.65 -10.10
CA ALA A 699 -11.43 -14.71 -10.99
C ALA A 699 -12.31 -15.96 -10.75
N GLU A 700 -12.47 -16.78 -11.78
CA GLU A 700 -13.27 -18.00 -11.73
C GLU A 700 -12.64 -19.12 -12.56
N ASN A 701 -12.97 -20.35 -12.20
CA ASN A 701 -12.64 -21.54 -12.97
C ASN A 701 -13.75 -22.58 -12.83
N GLU A 702 -13.94 -23.39 -13.87
CA GLU A 702 -14.94 -24.45 -13.91
C GLU A 702 -14.32 -25.75 -14.43
N VAL A 703 -14.64 -26.86 -13.76
CA VAL A 703 -14.21 -28.21 -14.13
C VAL A 703 -15.37 -29.18 -14.03
N ALA A 704 -15.46 -30.10 -14.98
CA ALA A 704 -16.43 -31.19 -14.98
C ALA A 704 -15.82 -32.50 -14.47
N LEU A 705 -16.53 -33.19 -13.59
CA LEU A 705 -16.22 -34.53 -13.11
C LEU A 705 -17.24 -35.54 -13.64
N ASN A 706 -16.78 -36.68 -14.14
CA ASN A 706 -17.65 -37.81 -14.45
C ASN A 706 -18.08 -38.53 -13.17
N VAL A 707 -19.35 -38.91 -13.06
CA VAL A 707 -19.89 -39.62 -11.89
C VAL A 707 -20.26 -41.05 -12.25
N LEU A 708 -19.44 -41.98 -11.76
CA LEU A 708 -19.60 -43.41 -11.96
C LEU A 708 -20.63 -44.01 -10.97
N PRO A 709 -21.22 -45.18 -11.29
CA PRO A 709 -22.00 -45.95 -10.32
C PRO A 709 -21.19 -46.26 -9.06
N ALA A 710 -21.84 -46.35 -7.90
CA ALA A 710 -21.20 -46.74 -6.64
C ALA A 710 -20.48 -48.09 -6.72
N THR A 711 -20.96 -48.99 -7.59
CA THR A 711 -20.40 -50.33 -7.83
C THR A 711 -19.20 -50.35 -8.77
N ALA A 712 -18.84 -49.23 -9.39
CA ALA A 712 -17.69 -49.16 -10.28
C ALA A 712 -16.36 -49.28 -9.50
N PRO A 713 -15.27 -49.75 -10.14
CA PRO A 713 -13.93 -49.69 -9.55
C PRO A 713 -13.55 -48.26 -9.16
N ALA A 714 -12.82 -48.11 -8.05
CA ALA A 714 -12.34 -46.81 -7.61
C ALA A 714 -11.44 -46.17 -8.69
N PRO A 715 -11.71 -44.93 -9.11
CA PRO A 715 -10.86 -44.21 -10.05
C PRO A 715 -9.41 -44.16 -9.53
N GLN A 716 -8.46 -44.50 -10.39
CA GLN A 716 -7.03 -44.43 -10.04
C GLN A 716 -6.51 -43.00 -10.28
N PRO A 717 -5.58 -42.50 -9.42
CA PRO A 717 -4.96 -41.21 -9.62
C PRO A 717 -4.28 -41.10 -10.99
N LYS A 718 -4.56 -40.02 -11.72
CA LYS A 718 -4.00 -39.78 -13.07
C LYS A 718 -3.37 -38.40 -13.18
N THR A 719 -2.12 -38.36 -13.64
CA THR A 719 -1.40 -37.11 -13.89
C THR A 719 -1.10 -36.93 -15.38
N GLN A 720 -1.15 -35.68 -15.85
CA GLN A 720 -0.68 -35.28 -17.18
C GLN A 720 0.35 -34.15 -17.04
N LEU A 721 1.45 -34.28 -17.78
CA LEU A 721 2.63 -33.42 -17.66
C LEU A 721 2.92 -32.73 -18.99
N ASP A 722 2.02 -31.82 -19.38
CA ASP A 722 2.20 -31.01 -20.58
C ASP A 722 3.16 -29.86 -20.30
N ARG A 723 3.96 -29.47 -21.30
CA ARG A 723 4.99 -28.42 -21.15
C ARG A 723 4.44 -27.08 -20.69
N GLU A 724 3.22 -26.75 -21.11
CA GLU A 724 2.53 -25.51 -20.76
C GLU A 724 2.01 -25.47 -19.31
N ASP A 725 1.85 -26.62 -18.65
CA ASP A 725 1.25 -26.72 -17.31
C ASP A 725 2.29 -26.64 -16.18
N TRP A 726 3.59 -26.43 -16.47
CA TRP A 726 4.62 -26.35 -15.44
C TRP A 726 4.33 -25.28 -14.38
N GLN A 727 3.74 -24.15 -14.79
CA GLN A 727 3.39 -23.08 -13.86
C GLN A 727 2.25 -23.48 -12.93
N ARG A 728 1.30 -24.30 -13.39
CA ARG A 728 0.18 -24.78 -12.56
C ARG A 728 0.67 -25.72 -11.47
N TRP A 729 1.55 -26.65 -11.82
CA TRP A 729 2.26 -27.49 -10.86
C TRP A 729 3.11 -26.66 -9.88
N ASN A 730 3.76 -25.60 -10.37
CA ASN A 730 4.50 -24.68 -9.52
C ASN A 730 3.60 -23.90 -8.57
N ASP A 731 2.45 -23.39 -9.02
CA ASP A 731 1.51 -22.66 -8.17
C ASP A 731 0.91 -23.57 -7.09
N TYR A 732 0.54 -24.80 -7.45
CA TYR A 732 0.11 -25.83 -6.50
C TYR A 732 1.19 -26.12 -5.46
N GLY A 733 2.43 -26.35 -5.90
CA GLY A 733 3.57 -26.56 -5.01
C GLY A 733 3.88 -25.36 -4.12
N ILE A 734 3.73 -24.12 -4.62
CA ILE A 734 3.92 -22.89 -3.85
C ILE A 734 2.88 -22.80 -2.74
N GLY A 735 1.60 -23.07 -3.03
CA GLY A 735 0.55 -23.06 -2.01
C GLY A 735 0.84 -24.07 -0.88
N LEU A 736 1.17 -25.30 -1.25
CA LEU A 736 1.56 -26.35 -0.30
C LEU A 736 2.81 -25.97 0.52
N LEU A 737 3.82 -25.36 -0.13
CA LEU A 737 5.04 -24.90 0.53
C LEU A 737 4.73 -23.83 1.59
N LEU A 738 3.89 -22.86 1.26
CA LEU A 738 3.52 -21.78 2.17
C LEU A 738 2.62 -22.26 3.34
N GLN A 739 1.89 -23.36 3.15
CA GLN A 739 1.17 -24.04 4.22
C GLN A 739 2.07 -24.93 5.09
N GLY A 740 3.26 -25.29 4.60
CA GLY A 740 4.18 -26.19 5.28
C GLY A 740 4.01 -27.66 4.97
N ASP A 741 3.21 -28.04 3.97
CA ASP A 741 3.21 -29.39 3.43
C ASP A 741 4.43 -29.59 2.52
N LEU A 742 5.62 -29.61 3.14
CA LEU A 742 6.91 -29.61 2.44
C LEU A 742 7.07 -30.85 1.54
N LYS A 743 6.51 -32.00 1.96
CA LYS A 743 6.57 -33.24 1.18
C LYS A 743 5.65 -33.17 -0.04
N ALA A 744 4.40 -32.72 0.11
CA ALA A 744 3.52 -32.58 -1.04
C ALA A 744 4.01 -31.47 -1.99
N ALA A 745 4.54 -30.37 -1.44
CA ALA A 745 5.17 -29.31 -2.22
C ALA A 745 6.35 -29.84 -3.05
N GLN A 746 7.24 -30.63 -2.45
CA GLN A 746 8.33 -31.29 -3.17
C GLN A 746 7.80 -32.14 -4.33
N VAL A 747 6.81 -33.01 -4.10
CA VAL A 747 6.23 -33.87 -5.15
C VAL A 747 5.64 -33.03 -6.28
N ALA A 748 4.98 -31.92 -5.98
CA ALA A 748 4.49 -30.99 -6.99
C ALA A 748 5.63 -30.32 -7.78
N PHE A 749 6.71 -29.89 -7.11
CA PHE A 749 7.86 -29.30 -7.79
C PHE A 749 8.67 -30.32 -8.60
N GLU A 750 8.72 -31.59 -8.21
CA GLU A 750 9.31 -32.68 -9.00
C GLU A 750 8.63 -32.80 -10.37
N LYS A 751 7.32 -32.56 -10.45
CA LYS A 751 6.61 -32.53 -11.75
C LYS A 751 7.13 -31.46 -12.69
N ILE A 752 7.60 -30.33 -12.18
CA ILE A 752 8.25 -29.29 -13.00
C ILE A 752 9.56 -29.83 -13.58
N THR A 753 10.35 -30.55 -12.78
CA THR A 753 11.62 -31.14 -13.24
C THR A 753 11.42 -32.29 -14.23
N GLU A 754 10.30 -33.01 -14.15
CA GLU A 754 9.87 -34.00 -15.15
C GLU A 754 9.43 -33.33 -16.46
N ILE A 755 8.68 -32.21 -16.37
CA ILE A 755 8.18 -31.45 -17.52
C ILE A 755 9.33 -30.74 -18.27
N ASP A 756 10.19 -30.03 -17.55
CA ASP A 756 11.33 -29.31 -18.11
C ASP A 756 12.53 -29.36 -17.15
N PRO A 757 13.46 -30.32 -17.33
CA PRO A 757 14.67 -30.43 -16.52
C PRO A 757 15.59 -29.21 -16.59
N LYS A 758 15.46 -28.34 -17.60
CA LYS A 758 16.24 -27.10 -17.75
C LYS A 758 15.55 -25.89 -17.14
N ASN A 759 14.34 -26.04 -16.61
CA ASN A 759 13.69 -24.99 -15.85
C ASN A 759 14.25 -24.95 -14.42
N PRO A 760 14.93 -23.88 -14.01
CA PRO A 760 15.50 -23.80 -12.66
C PRO A 760 14.42 -23.69 -11.56
N ASP A 761 13.18 -23.28 -11.87
CA ASP A 761 12.11 -23.14 -10.87
C ASP A 761 11.86 -24.44 -10.08
N GLY A 762 11.76 -25.57 -10.77
CA GLY A 762 11.50 -26.87 -10.12
C GLY A 762 12.62 -27.24 -9.14
N TRP A 763 13.88 -27.15 -9.58
CA TRP A 763 15.03 -27.45 -8.72
C TRP A 763 15.14 -26.47 -7.55
N VAL A 764 15.04 -25.15 -7.79
CA VAL A 764 15.12 -24.15 -6.72
C VAL A 764 14.05 -24.38 -5.67
N ASN A 765 12.80 -24.66 -6.07
CA ASN A 765 11.70 -24.80 -5.14
C ASN A 765 11.74 -26.13 -4.37
N ILE A 766 12.22 -27.23 -4.98
CA ILE A 766 12.56 -28.46 -4.23
C ILE A 766 13.65 -28.16 -3.19
N GLY A 767 14.71 -27.43 -3.58
CA GLY A 767 15.79 -27.03 -2.68
C GLY A 767 15.30 -26.17 -1.51
N ARG A 768 14.37 -25.24 -1.78
CA ARG A 768 13.71 -24.40 -0.77
C ARG A 768 12.91 -25.24 0.23
N ALA A 769 12.09 -26.17 -0.26
CA ALA A 769 11.33 -27.09 0.59
C ALA A 769 12.25 -27.97 1.45
N ALA A 770 13.30 -28.53 0.85
CA ALA A 770 14.29 -29.35 1.54
C ALA A 770 15.06 -28.57 2.61
N LEU A 771 15.41 -27.31 2.33
CA LEU A 771 16.10 -26.44 3.29
C LEU A 771 15.20 -26.16 4.51
N GLN A 772 13.91 -25.96 4.29
CA GLN A 772 12.93 -25.76 5.35
C GLN A 772 12.66 -27.04 6.16
N GLU A 773 12.75 -28.21 5.53
CA GLU A 773 12.70 -29.53 6.21
C GLU A 773 13.98 -29.79 7.04
N GLY A 774 15.09 -29.12 6.71
CA GLY A 774 16.42 -29.37 7.29
C GLY A 774 17.19 -30.49 6.61
N ASP A 775 16.75 -30.97 5.44
CA ASP A 775 17.41 -32.01 4.64
C ASP A 775 18.60 -31.42 3.84
N VAL A 776 19.71 -31.18 4.55
CA VAL A 776 20.95 -30.60 4.01
C VAL A 776 21.47 -31.36 2.78
N ALA A 777 21.39 -32.69 2.79
CA ALA A 777 21.92 -33.52 1.72
C ALA A 777 21.13 -33.33 0.42
N ARG A 778 19.79 -33.37 0.50
CA ARG A 778 18.92 -33.14 -0.65
C ARG A 778 18.99 -31.69 -1.13
N THR A 779 18.98 -30.72 -0.22
CA THR A 779 19.10 -29.29 -0.58
C THR A 779 20.35 -29.04 -1.42
N ARG A 780 21.51 -29.57 -1.00
CA ARG A 780 22.77 -29.42 -1.74
C ARG A 780 22.66 -29.95 -3.16
N VAL A 781 22.30 -31.23 -3.31
CA VAL A 781 22.21 -31.92 -4.62
C VAL A 781 21.29 -31.19 -5.58
N VAL A 782 20.14 -30.74 -5.08
CA VAL A 782 19.12 -30.10 -5.90
C VAL A 782 19.49 -28.66 -6.29
N LEU A 783 20.03 -27.86 -5.35
CA LEU A 783 20.48 -26.51 -5.67
C LEU A 783 21.71 -26.50 -6.58
N GLU A 784 22.60 -27.49 -6.49
CA GLU A 784 23.72 -27.67 -7.44
C GLU A 784 23.21 -27.90 -8.87
N LYS A 785 22.11 -28.64 -9.06
CA LYS A 785 21.46 -28.76 -10.38
C LYS A 785 20.94 -27.42 -10.89
N ALA A 786 20.32 -26.61 -10.01
CA ALA A 786 19.87 -25.27 -10.37
C ALA A 786 21.03 -24.34 -10.74
N LEU A 787 22.15 -24.39 -10.01
CA LEU A 787 23.37 -23.64 -10.31
C LEU A 787 24.02 -24.09 -11.62
N ALA A 788 23.96 -25.38 -11.95
CA ALA A 788 24.46 -25.88 -13.23
C ALA A 788 23.66 -25.38 -14.45
N ILE A 789 22.37 -25.06 -14.26
CA ILE A 789 21.52 -24.45 -15.29
C ILE A 789 21.83 -22.97 -15.43
N ASP A 790 21.86 -22.24 -14.31
CA ASP A 790 22.21 -20.82 -14.27
C ASP A 790 23.00 -20.49 -12.99
N PRO A 791 24.34 -20.32 -13.10
CA PRO A 791 25.20 -20.01 -11.97
C PRO A 791 24.95 -18.65 -11.32
N LYS A 792 24.31 -17.71 -12.03
CA LYS A 792 24.07 -16.34 -11.55
C LYS A 792 22.66 -16.12 -11.04
N LEU A 793 21.78 -17.11 -11.17
CA LEU A 793 20.40 -17.00 -10.72
C LEU A 793 20.33 -16.65 -9.23
N ALA A 794 19.83 -15.44 -8.93
CA ALA A 794 19.90 -14.87 -7.58
C ALA A 794 19.18 -15.73 -6.53
N ARG A 795 17.96 -16.21 -6.79
CA ARG A 795 17.23 -17.08 -5.85
C ARG A 795 17.99 -18.37 -5.52
N THR A 796 18.67 -18.97 -6.50
CA THR A 796 19.49 -20.18 -6.28
C THR A 796 20.67 -19.85 -5.39
N ASN A 797 21.39 -18.77 -5.68
CA ASN A 797 22.52 -18.31 -4.87
C ASN A 797 22.07 -17.92 -3.46
N PHE A 798 20.89 -17.31 -3.29
CA PHE A 798 20.33 -16.99 -1.99
C PHE A 798 20.10 -18.25 -1.15
N PHE A 799 19.37 -19.24 -1.68
CA PHE A 799 19.07 -20.47 -0.93
C PHE A 799 20.31 -21.34 -0.73
N TYR A 800 21.28 -21.32 -1.66
CA TYR A 800 22.55 -22.02 -1.48
C TYR A 800 23.42 -21.34 -0.43
N GLY A 801 23.47 -20.00 -0.39
CA GLY A 801 24.11 -19.25 0.68
C GLY A 801 23.45 -19.50 2.05
N ALA A 802 22.13 -19.64 2.09
CA ALA A 802 21.40 -20.02 3.30
C ALA A 802 21.75 -21.46 3.76
N LEU A 803 21.91 -22.40 2.83
CA LEU A 803 22.42 -23.75 3.11
C LEU A 803 23.85 -23.69 3.69
N MET A 804 24.78 -22.97 3.06
CA MET A 804 26.16 -22.82 3.54
C MET A 804 26.19 -22.20 4.95
N LYS A 805 25.35 -21.20 5.21
CA LYS A 805 25.18 -20.62 6.56
C LYS A 805 24.71 -21.67 7.56
N ALA A 806 23.75 -22.52 7.19
CA ALA A 806 23.22 -23.57 8.06
C ALA A 806 24.25 -24.68 8.36
N THR A 807 25.17 -24.97 7.42
CA THR A 807 26.27 -25.93 7.62
C THR A 807 27.50 -25.34 8.30
N GLY A 808 27.54 -24.01 8.52
CA GLY A 808 28.64 -23.31 9.16
C GLY A 808 29.74 -22.82 8.19
N ASP A 809 29.54 -22.99 6.88
CA ASP A 809 30.45 -22.56 5.82
C ASP A 809 30.24 -21.07 5.50
N TYR A 810 30.60 -20.19 6.45
CA TYR A 810 30.25 -18.77 6.39
C TYR A 810 30.91 -18.00 5.24
N ASP A 811 32.16 -18.32 4.87
CA ASP A 811 32.83 -17.67 3.74
C ASP A 811 32.05 -17.89 2.43
N GLN A 812 31.68 -19.15 2.13
CA GLN A 812 30.86 -19.45 0.95
C GLN A 812 29.46 -18.84 1.04
N ALA A 813 28.85 -18.82 2.24
CA ALA A 813 27.57 -18.17 2.43
C ALA A 813 27.63 -16.68 2.04
N ALA A 814 28.69 -15.98 2.46
CA ALA A 814 28.91 -14.58 2.12
C ALA A 814 29.14 -14.39 0.62
N GLU A 815 29.95 -15.23 -0.03
CA GLU A 815 30.20 -15.17 -1.49
C GLU A 815 28.90 -15.29 -2.29
N HIS A 816 28.07 -16.30 -1.99
CA HIS A 816 26.80 -16.49 -2.69
C HIS A 816 25.82 -15.34 -2.43
N LEU A 817 25.76 -14.80 -1.21
CA LEU A 817 24.94 -13.61 -0.92
C LEU A 817 25.46 -12.36 -1.63
N GLN A 818 26.77 -12.21 -1.82
CA GLN A 818 27.34 -11.11 -2.61
C GLN A 818 26.98 -11.22 -4.10
N ILE A 819 26.90 -12.43 -4.66
CA ILE A 819 26.39 -12.65 -6.02
C ILE A 819 24.94 -12.13 -6.13
N VAL A 820 24.10 -12.44 -5.14
CA VAL A 820 22.73 -11.94 -5.08
C VAL A 820 22.68 -10.42 -5.04
N LEU A 821 23.46 -9.80 -4.15
CA LEU A 821 23.47 -8.35 -3.93
C LEU A 821 24.10 -7.56 -5.09
N ALA A 822 24.89 -8.22 -5.95
CA ALA A 822 25.39 -7.61 -7.18
C ALA A 822 24.27 -7.31 -8.18
N GLU A 823 23.22 -8.15 -8.21
CA GLU A 823 22.03 -7.95 -9.06
C GLU A 823 20.91 -7.19 -8.31
N TYR A 824 20.73 -7.50 -7.03
CA TYR A 824 19.67 -6.94 -6.18
C TYR A 824 20.26 -6.17 -4.97
N PRO A 825 20.88 -4.98 -5.19
CA PRO A 825 21.60 -4.26 -4.15
C PRO A 825 20.70 -3.70 -3.04
N ARG A 826 19.38 -3.66 -3.24
CA ARG A 826 18.41 -3.28 -2.21
C ARG A 826 17.55 -4.46 -1.75
N ASP A 827 17.95 -5.71 -1.98
CA ASP A 827 17.25 -6.83 -1.33
C ASP A 827 17.56 -6.83 0.17
N ARG A 828 16.61 -6.36 0.97
CA ARG A 828 16.76 -6.23 2.42
C ARG A 828 16.97 -7.57 3.13
N VAL A 829 16.43 -8.66 2.59
CA VAL A 829 16.54 -10.00 3.19
C VAL A 829 17.93 -10.59 2.92
N ALA A 830 18.46 -10.42 1.70
CA ALA A 830 19.83 -10.80 1.38
C ALA A 830 20.85 -9.98 2.17
N LEU A 831 20.63 -8.67 2.33
CA LEU A 831 21.45 -7.81 3.19
C LEU A 831 21.41 -8.28 4.66
N ASN A 832 20.23 -8.57 5.21
CA ASN A 832 20.10 -9.10 6.57
C ASN A 832 20.85 -10.44 6.73
N ASN A 833 20.73 -11.35 5.76
CA ASN A 833 21.42 -12.63 5.78
C ASN A 833 22.94 -12.45 5.71
N LEU A 834 23.45 -11.55 4.86
CA LEU A 834 24.88 -11.26 4.78
C LEU A 834 25.38 -10.64 6.09
N GLY A 835 24.66 -9.68 6.64
CA GLY A 835 24.96 -9.10 7.95
C GLY A 835 25.02 -10.15 9.06
N ARG A 836 24.09 -11.12 9.06
CA ARG A 836 24.08 -12.24 10.00
C ARG A 836 25.27 -13.18 9.80
N VAL A 837 25.64 -13.49 8.57
CA VAL A 837 26.82 -14.31 8.25
C VAL A 837 28.08 -13.62 8.78
N LEU A 838 28.29 -12.34 8.46
CA LEU A 838 29.44 -11.56 8.94
C LEU A 838 29.50 -11.50 10.48
N PHE A 839 28.34 -11.40 11.15
CA PHE A 839 28.27 -11.50 12.61
C PHE A 839 28.76 -12.85 13.13
N LEU A 840 28.36 -13.96 12.51
CA LEU A 840 28.79 -15.32 12.89
C LEU A 840 30.30 -15.52 12.69
N GLU A 841 30.88 -14.87 11.67
CA GLU A 841 32.33 -14.78 11.46
C GLU A 841 33.05 -13.82 12.42
N ARG A 842 32.31 -13.17 13.32
CA ARG A 842 32.79 -12.13 14.25
C ARG A 842 33.36 -10.88 13.55
N LYS A 843 33.02 -10.66 12.27
CA LYS A 843 33.34 -9.46 11.49
C LYS A 843 32.32 -8.35 11.81
N TYR A 844 32.19 -7.99 13.08
CA TYR A 844 31.10 -7.12 13.58
C TYR A 844 31.04 -5.75 12.89
N ALA A 845 32.19 -5.12 12.63
CA ALA A 845 32.25 -3.81 11.98
C ALA A 845 31.71 -3.85 10.54
N ASP A 846 31.96 -4.94 9.80
CA ASP A 846 31.45 -5.10 8.44
C ASP A 846 29.98 -5.51 8.44
N ALA A 847 29.57 -6.36 9.39
CA ALA A 847 28.16 -6.68 9.62
C ALA A 847 27.33 -5.41 9.86
N ILE A 848 27.81 -4.48 10.69
CA ILE A 848 27.14 -3.20 10.96
C ILE A 848 26.95 -2.38 9.67
N LYS A 849 27.98 -2.27 8.81
CA LYS A 849 27.87 -1.53 7.53
C LYS A 849 26.79 -2.11 6.62
N VAL A 850 26.67 -3.45 6.57
CA VAL A 850 25.65 -4.13 5.77
C VAL A 850 24.26 -3.98 6.39
N LEU A 851 24.13 -4.19 7.69
CA LEU A 851 22.85 -4.08 8.41
C LEU A 851 22.30 -2.65 8.43
N GLN A 852 23.16 -1.62 8.40
CA GLN A 852 22.73 -0.23 8.22
C GLN A 852 22.10 0.02 6.84
N GLN A 853 22.48 -0.74 5.80
CA GLN A 853 21.82 -0.66 4.49
C GLN A 853 20.39 -1.23 4.54
N VAL A 854 20.14 -2.24 5.37
CA VAL A 854 18.79 -2.74 5.63
C VAL A 854 17.92 -1.62 6.22
N LEU A 855 18.40 -0.95 7.27
CA LEU A 855 17.66 0.14 7.92
C LEU A 855 17.52 1.40 7.03
N ALA A 856 18.38 1.56 6.02
CA ALA A 856 18.21 2.59 5.00
C ALA A 856 17.05 2.28 4.01
N ILE A 857 16.59 1.03 3.95
CA ILE A 857 15.45 0.59 3.14
C ILE A 857 14.18 0.50 4.00
N ASP A 858 14.26 -0.18 5.13
CA ASP A 858 13.18 -0.33 6.10
C ASP A 858 13.70 -0.02 7.53
N PRO A 859 13.42 1.18 8.06
CA PRO A 859 13.82 1.56 9.41
C PRO A 859 13.24 0.67 10.51
N GLU A 860 12.16 -0.05 10.23
CA GLU A 860 11.42 -0.84 11.22
C GLU A 860 11.81 -2.33 11.19
N ASP A 861 12.86 -2.70 10.44
CA ASP A 861 13.27 -4.10 10.27
C ASP A 861 13.77 -4.71 11.60
N LEU A 862 12.95 -5.61 12.15
CA LEU A 862 13.16 -6.25 13.46
C LEU A 862 14.49 -7.01 13.52
N GLN A 863 14.82 -7.76 12.46
CA GLN A 863 16.01 -8.61 12.42
C GLN A 863 17.29 -7.77 12.31
N ALA A 864 17.25 -6.68 11.56
CA ALA A 864 18.37 -5.75 11.47
C ALA A 864 18.67 -5.14 12.85
N HIS A 865 17.65 -4.68 13.59
CA HIS A 865 17.82 -4.18 14.96
C HIS A 865 18.39 -5.26 15.90
N TYR A 866 17.89 -6.49 15.85
CA TYR A 866 18.42 -7.59 16.65
C TYR A 866 19.89 -7.88 16.34
N ASN A 867 20.25 -7.99 15.05
CA ASN A 867 21.62 -8.29 14.65
C ASN A 867 22.58 -7.13 14.92
N LEU A 868 22.15 -5.87 14.77
CA LEU A 868 22.95 -4.70 15.12
C LEU A 868 23.21 -4.64 16.63
N MET A 869 22.20 -4.91 17.46
CA MET A 869 22.38 -5.04 18.92
C MET A 869 23.48 -6.08 19.24
N LEU A 870 23.43 -7.25 18.62
CA LEU A 870 24.45 -8.29 18.83
C LEU A 870 25.84 -7.87 18.34
N CYS A 871 25.95 -7.20 17.19
CA CYS A 871 27.23 -6.72 16.66
C CYS A 871 27.86 -5.66 17.58
N TYR A 872 27.08 -4.69 18.05
CA TYR A 872 27.57 -3.66 18.97
C TYR A 872 27.97 -4.24 20.33
N ASN A 873 27.23 -5.23 20.86
CA ASN A 873 27.66 -5.99 22.03
C ASN A 873 29.01 -6.70 21.78
N GLY A 874 29.20 -7.31 20.60
CA GLY A 874 30.46 -7.93 20.21
C GLY A 874 31.64 -6.97 20.11
N LEU A 875 31.38 -5.68 19.87
CA LEU A 875 32.37 -4.59 19.84
C LEU A 875 32.53 -3.86 21.18
N GLY A 876 31.69 -4.15 22.18
CA GLY A 876 31.67 -3.43 23.45
C GLY A 876 31.05 -2.03 23.40
N ASP A 877 30.30 -1.68 22.34
CA ASP A 877 29.54 -0.43 22.25
C ASP A 877 28.16 -0.60 22.91
N GLU A 878 28.14 -0.54 24.25
CA GLU A 878 26.93 -0.72 25.04
C GLU A 878 25.84 0.31 24.70
N LYS A 879 26.23 1.54 24.33
CA LYS A 879 25.29 2.58 23.98
C LYS A 879 24.48 2.19 22.74
N MET A 880 25.16 1.85 21.64
CA MET A 880 24.47 1.47 20.42
C MET A 880 23.75 0.12 20.55
N ALA A 881 24.29 -0.81 21.32
CA ALA A 881 23.60 -2.06 21.62
C ALA A 881 22.24 -1.81 22.31
N ASN A 882 22.21 -0.97 23.34
CA ASN A 882 20.96 -0.62 24.05
C ASN A 882 19.97 0.13 23.15
N GLU A 883 20.46 1.02 22.27
CA GLU A 883 19.61 1.72 21.30
C GLU A 883 18.93 0.73 20.34
N HIS A 884 19.67 -0.21 19.75
CA HIS A 884 19.08 -1.20 18.85
C HIS A 884 18.21 -2.22 19.61
N GLN A 885 18.54 -2.55 20.86
CA GLN A 885 17.70 -3.39 21.72
C GLN A 885 16.33 -2.75 21.97
N ALA A 886 16.27 -1.45 22.28
CA ALA A 886 15.01 -0.75 22.50
C ALA A 886 14.08 -0.82 21.29
N ARG A 887 14.62 -0.68 20.08
CA ARG A 887 13.87 -0.77 18.81
C ARG A 887 13.46 -2.19 18.45
N TYR A 888 14.34 -3.17 18.71
CA TYR A 888 13.98 -4.57 18.62
C TYR A 888 12.79 -4.89 19.52
N LEU A 889 12.80 -4.45 20.79
CA LEU A 889 11.69 -4.66 21.71
C LEU A 889 10.42 -3.90 21.31
N ARG A 890 10.57 -2.69 20.74
CA ARG A 890 9.45 -1.90 20.20
C ARG A 890 8.72 -2.67 19.09
N PHE A 891 9.45 -3.12 18.07
CA PHE A 891 8.86 -3.74 16.87
C PHE A 891 8.55 -5.23 17.02
N LYS A 892 9.10 -5.90 18.04
CA LYS A 892 8.77 -7.31 18.33
C LYS A 892 7.26 -7.45 18.54
N ALA A 893 6.66 -8.57 18.20
CA ALA A 893 5.26 -8.86 18.51
C ALA A 893 5.06 -9.37 19.96
N ASP A 894 3.84 -9.27 20.52
CA ASP A 894 3.53 -9.74 21.88
C ASP A 894 3.16 -11.23 21.95
N GLU A 895 4.12 -12.10 22.29
CA GLU A 895 3.92 -13.55 22.30
C GLU A 895 2.85 -13.98 23.31
N ALA A 896 2.70 -13.23 24.40
CA ALA A 896 1.73 -13.55 25.45
C ALA A 896 0.28 -13.30 25.01
N SER A 897 0.04 -12.40 24.04
CA SER A 897 -1.33 -12.03 23.64
C SER A 897 -2.08 -13.16 22.95
N GLN A 898 -1.37 -14.17 22.43
CA GLN A 898 -1.97 -15.37 21.83
C GLN A 898 -2.91 -16.11 22.79
N ALA A 899 -2.70 -16.02 24.10
CA ALA A 899 -3.59 -16.62 25.11
C ALA A 899 -5.03 -16.08 25.01
N ILE A 900 -5.21 -14.81 24.63
CA ILE A 900 -6.51 -14.15 24.45
C ILE A 900 -7.35 -14.87 23.39
N THR A 901 -6.72 -15.45 22.36
CA THR A 901 -7.41 -16.15 21.27
C THR A 901 -7.99 -17.50 21.70
N GLY A 902 -7.62 -18.04 22.87
CA GLY A 902 -8.05 -19.36 23.32
C GLY A 902 -9.57 -19.53 23.42
N PRO A 903 -10.26 -18.74 24.27
CA PRO A 903 -11.71 -18.79 24.39
C PRO A 903 -12.44 -18.52 23.07
N TYR A 904 -11.98 -17.54 22.29
CA TYR A 904 -12.56 -17.22 20.98
C TYR A 904 -12.57 -18.44 20.05
N ARG A 905 -11.44 -19.16 19.96
CA ARG A 905 -11.30 -20.34 19.09
C ARG A 905 -12.17 -21.52 19.51
N GLN A 906 -12.44 -21.66 20.81
CA GLN A 906 -13.36 -22.70 21.31
C GLN A 906 -14.81 -22.41 20.90
N LEU A 907 -15.19 -21.14 20.83
CA LEU A 907 -16.55 -20.70 20.47
C LEU A 907 -16.77 -20.57 18.95
N ASN A 908 -15.69 -20.47 18.16
CA ASN A 908 -15.72 -20.29 16.71
C ASN A 908 -14.88 -21.38 16.03
N PRO A 909 -15.40 -22.62 15.94
CA PRO A 909 -14.65 -23.76 15.41
C PRO A 909 -14.24 -23.57 13.94
N GLU A 910 -15.02 -22.84 13.14
CA GLU A 910 -14.71 -22.56 11.74
C GLU A 910 -13.49 -21.64 11.62
N ASP A 911 -13.41 -20.56 12.41
CA ASP A 911 -12.23 -19.70 12.46
C ASP A 911 -11.01 -20.40 13.09
N ASN A 912 -11.23 -21.33 14.01
CA ASN A 912 -10.15 -22.18 14.54
C ASN A 912 -9.63 -23.19 13.49
N ASN A 913 -10.48 -23.65 12.57
CA ASN A 913 -10.09 -24.45 11.42
C ASN A 913 -9.24 -23.61 10.46
N GLU A 914 -9.70 -22.41 10.10
CA GLU A 914 -8.99 -21.47 9.22
C GLU A 914 -7.60 -21.09 9.75
N ARG A 915 -7.40 -21.10 11.07
CA ARG A 915 -6.07 -20.88 11.69
C ARG A 915 -5.05 -21.99 11.39
N GLN A 916 -5.47 -23.22 11.15
CA GLN A 916 -4.55 -24.35 10.94
C GLN A 916 -3.90 -24.25 9.57
N SER A 917 -2.57 -24.35 9.45
CA SER A 917 -1.90 -24.14 8.16
C SER A 917 -2.46 -25.04 7.05
N ILE A 918 -2.73 -26.30 7.37
CA ILE A 918 -3.38 -27.30 6.51
C ILE A 918 -4.74 -27.63 7.15
N HIS A 919 -5.82 -27.35 6.43
CA HIS A 919 -7.20 -27.65 6.84
C HIS A 919 -8.07 -27.86 5.61
N GLU A 920 -9.30 -28.31 5.81
CA GLU A 920 -10.25 -28.54 4.73
C GLU A 920 -11.58 -27.84 5.02
N HIS A 921 -12.24 -27.39 3.96
CA HIS A 921 -13.58 -26.81 3.99
C HIS A 921 -14.62 -27.83 3.56
N VAL A 922 -15.77 -27.82 4.23
CA VAL A 922 -16.91 -28.70 3.94
C VAL A 922 -18.08 -27.89 3.41
N SER A 923 -19.03 -28.58 2.79
CA SER A 923 -20.26 -27.94 2.31
C SER A 923 -21.09 -27.42 3.48
N VAL A 924 -21.74 -26.27 3.28
CA VAL A 924 -22.91 -25.88 4.09
C VAL A 924 -23.97 -26.98 4.03
N PRO A 925 -24.87 -27.08 5.02
CA PRO A 925 -25.99 -28.00 4.96
C PRO A 925 -26.87 -27.70 3.73
N LEU A 926 -26.95 -28.66 2.80
CA LEU A 926 -27.77 -28.54 1.60
C LEU A 926 -29.07 -29.33 1.75
N THR A 927 -30.18 -28.74 1.33
CA THR A 927 -31.49 -29.43 1.25
C THR A 927 -31.43 -30.45 0.11
N VAL A 928 -31.08 -31.69 0.44
CA VAL A 928 -31.19 -32.81 -0.51
C VAL A 928 -32.68 -33.08 -0.72
N LEU A 929 -33.20 -32.80 -1.92
CA LEU A 929 -34.55 -33.20 -2.31
C LEU A 929 -34.68 -34.73 -2.16
N GLY A 930 -35.28 -35.18 -1.07
CA GLY A 930 -35.67 -36.58 -0.87
C GLY A 930 -35.05 -37.32 0.33
N ALA A 931 -34.81 -36.65 1.46
CA ALA A 931 -34.86 -37.31 2.76
C ALA A 931 -36.19 -36.95 3.43
N THR A 932 -37.13 -37.88 3.48
CA THR A 932 -38.26 -37.83 4.42
C THR A 932 -37.70 -37.60 5.81
N SER A 933 -38.09 -36.48 6.42
CA SER A 933 -37.80 -36.17 7.81
C SER A 933 -38.33 -37.28 8.71
N VAL A 934 -37.45 -38.12 9.26
CA VAL A 934 -37.77 -38.82 10.49
C VAL A 934 -37.56 -37.80 11.60
N ALA A 935 -38.68 -37.23 12.04
CA ALA A 935 -38.72 -36.33 13.19
C ALA A 935 -38.19 -37.06 14.43
N GLN A 936 -37.24 -36.44 15.14
CA GLN A 936 -37.03 -36.70 16.56
C GLN A 936 -37.03 -35.37 17.32
N ASN A 937 -38.21 -35.11 17.90
CA ASN A 937 -38.51 -34.40 19.14
C ASN A 937 -37.89 -33.01 19.38
N ALA A 938 -38.57 -31.99 18.84
CA ALA A 938 -38.70 -30.70 19.51
C ALA A 938 -39.79 -30.79 20.59
N ARG A 939 -39.42 -30.69 21.89
CA ARG A 939 -40.38 -30.38 22.95
C ARG A 939 -40.70 -28.89 22.90
N THR A 940 -41.83 -28.55 22.30
CA THR A 940 -42.51 -27.27 22.50
C THR A 940 -43.46 -27.36 23.68
N THR A 941 -43.32 -26.45 24.65
CA THR A 941 -44.45 -26.01 25.48
C THR A 941 -44.63 -24.51 25.24
N LYS A 942 -45.61 -24.18 24.40
CA LYS A 942 -46.28 -22.87 24.39
C LYS A 942 -47.13 -22.77 25.65
N THR A 943 -47.18 -21.62 26.29
CA THR A 943 -48.39 -21.17 26.99
C THR A 943 -48.59 -19.66 26.86
N HIS A 944 -49.88 -19.34 26.78
CA HIS A 944 -50.53 -18.11 26.37
C HIS A 944 -50.42 -16.92 27.35
N VAL A 945 -50.63 -15.75 26.74
CA VAL A 945 -51.35 -14.56 27.23
C VAL A 945 -52.34 -14.83 28.36
N GLY A 946 -52.32 -13.99 29.40
CA GLY A 946 -53.39 -13.88 30.39
C GLY A 946 -53.52 -12.45 30.94
N THR A 947 -54.66 -11.82 30.66
CA THR A 947 -55.14 -10.57 31.25
C THR A 947 -55.99 -10.83 32.50
N ALA A 948 -55.76 -10.01 33.53
CA ALA A 948 -56.67 -9.48 34.57
C ALA A 948 -57.42 -10.40 35.59
N ALA A 949 -57.00 -10.23 36.86
CA ALA A 949 -57.77 -9.76 38.03
C ALA A 949 -58.47 -10.74 39.01
N LEU A 950 -58.28 -10.37 40.30
CA LEU A 950 -59.04 -10.63 41.55
C LEU A 950 -58.76 -11.89 42.39
N GLY A 951 -58.23 -11.66 43.61
CA GLY A 951 -58.90 -12.16 44.83
C GLY A 951 -58.06 -12.88 45.91
N ARG A 952 -57.82 -12.16 47.02
CA ARG A 952 -57.72 -12.61 48.45
C ARG A 952 -56.42 -13.30 48.95
N GLY A 953 -55.77 -12.65 49.94
CA GLY A 953 -54.76 -13.25 50.86
C GLY A 953 -55.42 -14.04 52.01
N PRO A 954 -54.86 -14.12 53.24
CA PRO A 954 -53.53 -13.74 53.73
C PRO A 954 -52.83 -14.87 54.56
N GLN A 955 -51.59 -14.67 55.03
CA GLN A 955 -51.19 -14.75 56.46
C GLN A 955 -49.67 -14.80 56.69
N THR A 956 -49.32 -14.36 57.91
CA THR A 956 -48.06 -13.85 58.44
C THR A 956 -47.25 -14.86 59.27
N ALA A 957 -45.92 -14.71 59.22
CA ALA A 957 -44.91 -14.71 60.30
C ALA A 957 -44.92 -15.78 61.42
N ARG A 958 -43.71 -16.33 61.73
CA ARG A 958 -43.22 -16.52 63.11
C ARG A 958 -41.70 -16.69 63.23
N PHE A 959 -41.19 -16.17 64.34
CA PHE A 959 -39.81 -15.97 64.82
C PHE A 959 -39.29 -17.12 65.71
N SER A 960 -38.00 -16.99 66.13
CA SER A 960 -37.38 -17.41 67.44
C SER A 960 -36.36 -18.58 67.33
N ARG A 961 -35.16 -18.61 67.95
CA ARG A 961 -34.63 -18.00 69.20
C ARG A 961 -33.08 -18.05 69.30
N ALA A 962 -32.58 -17.37 70.35
CA ALA A 962 -31.22 -16.95 70.71
C ALA A 962 -30.28 -17.97 71.41
N GLY A 963 -29.00 -17.57 71.57
CA GLY A 963 -28.05 -18.08 72.57
C GLY A 963 -26.80 -17.19 72.70
N VAL A 964 -26.46 -16.72 73.91
CA VAL A 964 -25.37 -15.80 74.28
C VAL A 964 -24.47 -16.44 75.35
N ALA A 965 -23.16 -16.12 75.32
CA ALA A 965 -22.22 -15.89 76.46
C ALA A 965 -20.91 -16.72 76.46
N GLY A 966 -19.77 -16.04 76.66
CA GLY A 966 -18.52 -16.61 77.20
C GLY A 966 -17.19 -16.07 76.65
N ARG A 967 -16.59 -15.05 77.29
CA ARG A 967 -15.17 -14.59 77.19
C ARG A 967 -14.29 -15.34 78.26
N PRO A 968 -12.95 -15.17 78.47
CA PRO A 968 -12.02 -14.09 78.03
C PRO A 968 -10.51 -14.43 77.76
N ALA A 969 -9.77 -13.36 77.40
CA ALA A 969 -8.38 -12.97 77.80
C ALA A 969 -7.13 -13.42 77.01
N GLY A 970 -6.31 -12.43 76.58
CA GLY A 970 -4.90 -12.64 76.16
C GLY A 970 -4.21 -11.53 75.34
N ARG A 971 -3.97 -10.35 75.96
CA ARG A 971 -2.90 -9.32 75.74
C ARG A 971 -2.15 -9.11 74.38
N SER A 972 -2.20 -7.84 73.93
CA SER A 972 -1.21 -7.00 73.18
C SER A 972 0.25 -7.00 73.76
N PRO A 973 1.31 -6.43 73.12
CA PRO A 973 1.30 -5.23 72.26
C PRO A 973 2.29 -5.15 71.07
N ALA A 974 2.25 -3.97 70.47
CA ALA A 974 2.79 -3.49 69.20
C ALA A 974 4.23 -2.93 69.22
N VAL A 975 4.56 -2.30 68.08
CA VAL A 975 5.60 -1.25 67.80
C VAL A 975 6.95 -1.85 67.36
N VAL A 976 7.52 -1.51 66.20
CA VAL A 976 8.10 -0.20 65.82
C VAL A 976 8.11 -0.01 64.29
N ALA A 977 7.71 1.19 63.86
CA ALA A 977 7.97 1.79 62.55
C ALA A 977 9.31 2.56 62.58
N THR A 978 10.02 2.64 61.44
CA THR A 978 10.88 3.81 61.16
C THR A 978 10.85 4.15 59.68
N THR A 979 10.67 5.44 59.45
CA THR A 979 10.60 6.18 58.19
C THR A 979 11.89 7.00 58.00
N THR A 980 12.05 7.54 56.78
CA THR A 980 12.68 8.84 56.41
C THR A 980 14.21 8.88 56.10
N PRO A 981 14.77 9.95 55.44
CA PRO A 981 14.69 10.26 53.99
C PRO A 981 15.95 10.96 53.39
N LEU A 982 15.80 11.54 52.17
CA LEU A 982 16.47 12.74 51.57
C LEU A 982 17.86 12.66 50.91
N GLY A 983 17.96 13.33 49.75
CA GLY A 983 19.20 13.91 49.19
C GLY A 983 19.10 14.33 47.71
N ALA A 984 19.08 15.64 47.44
CA ALA A 984 19.00 16.25 46.11
C ALA A 984 20.19 17.18 45.78
N SER A 985 20.26 17.58 44.50
CA SER A 985 21.14 18.58 43.82
C SER A 985 22.52 18.06 43.39
N LYS A 986 22.99 18.27 42.15
CA LYS A 986 23.05 19.49 41.32
C LYS A 986 22.93 19.20 39.83
#